data_AF-A0A653W895-F1
#
_entry.id   AF-A0A653W895-F1
#
_cell.length_a   1.000
_cell.length_b   1.000
_cell.length_c   1.000
_cell.angle_alpha   90.00
_cell.angle_beta   90.00
_cell.angle_gamma   90.00
#
_symmetry.space_group_name_H-M   'P 1'
#
loop_
_entity.id
_entity.type
_entity.pdbx_description
1 polymer ?
#
loop_
_entity_poly.entity_id
_entity_poly.type
_entity_poly.pdbx_seq_one_letter_code
_entity_poly.pdbx_strand_id
1 'polypeptide(L)'
;MELTEYFQSYEDYFWEWTTDEDVPDDTGYNENNLISFQNIGAVVYRPYLIEILKELQLKGLPILSPLLLALYATNEGYLDLKGIKTNLRKHPLAAHEYVKHLIRPAFQFLETLKSLHNNYKKGKNRVLLLQTIFKYASNNISEKQSEYILNGYLRNSRKIADSSQKIEITVSKFSKDLGILVALNEKFPSSQMIIQVMKGNLKIADIEEEVIEEETTIETDKDFIQQLIEEPKTFQVGSLIKRIWSGLKIPMRHLSPGEQPIGGVSDMTNKGDFSRMLLSEFANEDEVFMNRVANNEALYIQREIPPEENVFERIILIDTSLKNWGTPKVLAFASAIAVIKHPKAHSECKVFALGQNSIPIKLDKVEEVIDHLNIVSPVLEVSQSLEKFFSEEHTDKDLEVFFITNRENLENQNLQKVIHENRDRLKFLVTTSAEGELNFYKHHKGTRKHVQKIMLPLQELWANPPKRNQKGENNNSPRSKKADVPLNYPILFPTSKNRIATFLYEGEFFILSSKKQLLKTYLSDNYYNKNYYDQYKIHRGCEVLFEDISVRPKGQFALAKNKQHQFILCHYQRDKKLISKLNLNTKEYSELNLSGHKIPHQHKLIYFDKNFYLHQIEIPYNYRINLDGDISLEETFDKVNERIKIIQKLKLNSIN
;
A
#
# COMPACT_ATOMS: atom_id res chain seq x y z
N MET A 1 3.27 2.79 22.42
CA MET A 1 3.76 3.59 23.55
C MET A 1 2.91 3.29 24.75
N GLU A 2 3.53 2.86 25.85
CA GLU A 2 2.83 2.62 27.12
C GLU A 2 2.74 3.91 27.95
N LEU A 3 1.90 3.92 29.00
CA LEU A 3 1.76 5.07 29.90
C LEU A 3 3.11 5.50 30.49
N THR A 4 3.90 4.54 30.96
CA THR A 4 5.17 4.83 31.63
C THR A 4 6.18 5.47 30.68
N GLU A 5 6.18 5.02 29.42
CA GLU A 5 7.01 5.55 28.34
C GLU A 5 6.60 6.97 27.93
N TYR A 6 5.30 7.28 27.90
CA TYR A 6 4.81 8.61 27.54
C TYR A 6 5.21 9.68 28.55
N PHE A 7 5.14 9.35 29.84
CA PHE A 7 5.44 10.26 30.94
C PHE A 7 6.88 10.16 31.45
N GLN A 8 7.75 9.39 30.79
CA GLN A 8 9.12 9.11 31.24
C GLN A 8 9.98 10.37 31.33
N SER A 9 10.56 10.61 32.50
CA SER A 9 11.60 11.63 32.72
C SER A 9 13.00 11.05 32.50
N TYR A 10 13.97 11.90 32.17
CA TYR A 10 15.32 11.48 31.81
C TYR A 10 16.39 12.17 32.65
N GLU A 11 17.54 11.51 32.79
CA GLU A 11 18.73 12.09 33.40
C GLU A 11 19.23 13.28 32.58
N ASP A 12 19.64 14.36 33.27
CA ASP A 12 20.21 15.58 32.69
C ASP A 12 19.40 16.25 31.56
N TYR A 13 18.13 15.90 31.41
CA TYR A 13 17.24 16.51 30.43
C TYR A 13 16.51 17.74 30.99
N PHE A 14 15.87 18.53 30.12
CA PHE A 14 15.40 19.87 30.52
C PHE A 14 14.24 19.88 31.53
N TRP A 15 13.54 18.75 31.72
CA TRP A 15 12.38 18.64 32.61
C TRP A 15 12.42 17.36 33.44
N GLU A 16 11.75 17.39 34.59
CA GLU A 16 11.64 16.26 35.50
C GLU A 16 10.31 16.30 36.28
N TRP A 17 9.95 15.16 36.87
CA TRP A 17 8.88 15.10 37.87
C TRP A 17 9.41 15.53 39.24
N THR A 18 8.62 16.35 39.94
CA THR A 18 8.86 16.81 41.31
C THR A 18 7.57 16.73 42.11
N THR A 19 7.70 16.83 43.43
CA THR A 19 6.57 16.84 44.36
C THR A 19 6.47 18.22 45.00
N ASP A 20 5.32 18.84 44.87
CA ASP A 20 4.90 19.99 45.67
C ASP A 20 3.96 19.50 46.77
N GLU A 21 4.42 19.53 48.01
CA GLU A 21 3.67 19.03 49.17
C GLU A 21 2.47 19.92 49.53
N ASP A 22 2.48 21.19 49.10
CA ASP A 22 1.46 22.19 49.45
C ASP A 22 0.24 22.15 48.52
N VAL A 23 0.34 21.47 47.37
CA VAL A 23 -0.71 21.40 46.34
C VAL A 23 -1.25 19.96 46.22
N PRO A 24 -2.33 19.61 46.95
CA PRO A 24 -2.92 18.29 46.84
C PRO A 24 -3.55 18.06 45.46
N ASP A 25 -3.45 16.83 44.96
CA ASP A 25 -4.16 16.37 43.76
C ASP A 25 -5.46 15.65 44.18
N ASP A 26 -6.55 15.90 43.45
CA ASP A 26 -7.86 15.23 43.61
C ASP A 26 -7.78 13.70 43.46
N THR A 27 -6.68 13.17 42.92
CA THR A 27 -6.40 11.72 42.88
C THR A 27 -6.04 11.11 44.24
N GLY A 28 -5.78 11.92 45.27
CA GLY A 28 -5.33 11.46 46.59
C GLY A 28 -3.89 10.93 46.62
N TYR A 29 -3.12 11.17 45.56
CA TYR A 29 -1.72 10.79 45.43
C TYR A 29 -0.89 12.05 45.18
N ASN A 30 -0.12 12.51 46.16
CA ASN A 30 0.54 13.81 46.08
C ASN A 30 1.98 13.76 45.55
N GLU A 31 2.58 12.58 45.43
CA GLU A 31 3.94 12.45 44.87
C GLU A 31 3.93 12.69 43.36
N ASN A 32 5.01 13.29 42.84
CA ASN A 32 5.21 13.56 41.42
C ASN A 32 4.03 14.32 40.78
N ASN A 33 3.48 15.29 41.51
CA ASN A 33 2.33 16.11 41.11
C ASN A 33 2.73 17.36 40.31
N LEU A 34 4.03 17.64 40.16
CA LEU A 34 4.56 18.81 39.49
C LEU A 34 5.62 18.43 38.45
N ILE A 35 5.58 19.06 37.29
CA ILE A 35 6.71 19.07 36.34
C ILE A 35 7.49 20.36 36.55
N SER A 36 8.80 20.21 36.76
CA SER A 36 9.75 21.30 36.87
C SER A 36 10.71 21.29 35.67
N PHE A 37 11.21 22.47 35.30
CA PHE A 37 12.32 22.60 34.37
C PHE A 37 13.61 22.93 35.11
N GLN A 38 14.70 22.30 34.69
CA GLN A 38 16.01 22.53 35.28
C GLN A 38 16.40 24.02 35.22
N ASN A 39 16.82 24.58 36.36
CA ASN A 39 17.18 25.99 36.53
C ASN A 39 16.04 27.01 36.34
N ILE A 40 14.77 26.56 36.29
CA ILE A 40 13.59 27.42 36.24
C ILE A 40 12.66 27.15 37.43
N GLY A 41 12.38 25.88 37.72
CA GLY A 41 11.44 25.48 38.78
C GLY A 41 10.09 25.03 38.21
N ALA A 42 9.02 25.26 38.96
CA ALA A 42 7.67 24.77 38.68
C ALA A 42 7.11 25.28 37.33
N VAL A 43 6.65 24.37 36.47
CA VAL A 43 6.11 24.69 35.14
C VAL A 43 4.64 24.30 34.99
N VAL A 44 4.30 23.07 35.33
CA VAL A 44 2.94 22.56 35.14
C VAL A 44 2.59 21.49 36.16
N TYR A 45 1.45 21.64 36.83
CA TYR A 45 0.91 20.62 37.72
C TYR A 45 0.26 19.49 36.92
N ARG A 46 0.41 18.27 37.41
CA ARG A 46 -0.13 17.05 36.80
C ARG A 46 -1.63 17.14 36.51
N PRO A 47 -2.53 17.61 37.41
CA PRO A 47 -3.97 17.68 37.11
C PRO A 47 -4.26 18.53 35.87
N TYR A 48 -3.64 19.72 35.79
CA TYR A 48 -3.80 20.61 34.65
C TYR A 48 -3.21 20.04 33.36
N LEU A 49 -2.06 19.36 33.44
CA LEU A 49 -1.49 18.65 32.29
C LEU A 49 -2.47 17.58 31.77
N ILE A 50 -3.06 16.78 32.67
CA ILE A 50 -4.01 15.73 32.30
C ILE A 50 -5.28 16.32 31.68
N GLU A 51 -5.78 17.46 32.16
CA GLU A 51 -6.90 18.17 31.52
C GLU A 51 -6.59 18.56 30.08
N ILE A 52 -5.39 19.12 29.85
CA ILE A 52 -4.94 19.46 28.48
C ILE A 52 -4.85 18.21 27.62
N LEU A 53 -4.27 17.12 28.13
CA LEU A 53 -4.14 15.87 27.37
C LEU A 53 -5.51 15.28 27.02
N LYS A 54 -6.50 15.34 27.92
CA LYS A 54 -7.88 14.92 27.62
C LYS A 54 -8.51 15.69 26.46
N GLU A 55 -8.23 17.00 26.35
CA GLU A 55 -8.69 17.81 25.22
C GLU A 55 -7.92 17.51 23.92
N LEU A 56 -6.64 17.12 24.01
CA LEU A 56 -5.82 16.76 22.85
C LEU A 56 -6.10 15.35 22.33
N GLN A 57 -6.52 14.41 23.19
CA GLN A 57 -6.68 12.99 22.85
C GLN A 57 -7.58 12.75 21.63
N LEU A 58 -8.57 13.64 21.41
CA LEU A 58 -9.55 13.54 20.32
C LEU A 58 -8.92 13.64 18.92
N LYS A 59 -7.67 14.11 18.83
CA LYS A 59 -6.90 14.21 17.58
C LYS A 59 -5.54 13.50 17.66
N GLY A 60 -5.33 12.73 18.72
CA GLY A 60 -4.05 12.12 19.07
C GLY A 60 -3.17 13.02 19.97
N LEU A 61 -2.43 12.39 20.88
CA LEU A 61 -1.55 13.10 21.81
C LEU A 61 -0.21 13.44 21.17
N PRO A 62 0.28 14.69 21.30
CA PRO A 62 1.66 15.01 20.95
C PRO A 62 2.63 14.35 21.93
N ILE A 63 3.87 14.14 21.50
CA ILE A 63 4.95 13.71 22.39
C ILE A 63 5.11 14.71 23.53
N LEU A 64 5.33 14.21 24.75
CA LEU A 64 5.24 15.02 25.97
C LEU A 64 6.28 16.16 26.03
N SER A 65 7.57 15.90 25.79
CA SER A 65 8.61 16.94 25.92
C SER A 65 8.38 18.17 25.01
N PRO A 66 8.11 18.00 23.70
CA PRO A 66 7.74 19.12 22.83
C PRO A 66 6.48 19.86 23.29
N LEU A 67 5.47 19.14 23.79
CA LEU A 67 4.27 19.74 24.37
C LEU A 67 4.61 20.58 25.60
N LEU A 68 5.46 20.10 26.51
CA LEU A 68 5.88 20.85 27.70
C LEU A 68 6.60 22.15 27.35
N LEU A 69 7.47 22.14 26.33
CA LEU A 69 8.12 23.35 25.84
C LEU A 69 7.13 24.34 25.22
N ALA A 70 6.15 23.85 24.46
CA ALA A 70 5.07 24.68 23.90
C ALA A 70 4.15 25.24 25.00
N LEU A 71 3.87 24.46 26.04
CA LEU A 71 3.15 24.93 27.24
C LEU A 71 3.95 26.04 27.92
N TYR A 72 5.21 25.81 28.24
CA TYR A 72 6.04 26.84 28.85
C TYR A 72 6.14 28.12 28.00
N ALA A 73 6.35 28.01 26.69
CA ALA A 73 6.39 29.15 25.77
C ALA A 73 5.07 29.94 25.70
N THR A 74 3.96 29.33 26.10
CA THR A 74 2.63 29.96 26.14
C THR A 74 2.19 30.39 27.55
N ASN A 75 3.01 30.17 28.59
CA ASN A 75 2.69 30.62 29.94
C ASN A 75 2.71 32.16 30.05
N GLU A 76 2.04 32.67 31.08
CA GLU A 76 2.09 34.08 31.45
C GLU A 76 3.28 34.36 32.36
N GLY A 77 3.80 35.58 32.31
CA GLY A 77 4.90 36.03 33.17
C GLY A 77 6.28 35.92 32.52
N TYR A 78 7.31 35.86 33.35
CA TYR A 78 8.70 35.78 32.91
C TYR A 78 9.01 34.38 32.36
N LEU A 79 9.49 34.31 31.12
CA LEU A 79 9.84 33.07 30.42
C LEU A 79 11.29 33.09 29.98
N ASP A 80 12.13 32.29 30.63
CA ASP A 80 13.54 32.11 30.28
C ASP A 80 13.77 30.98 29.26
N LEU A 81 13.28 31.17 28.02
CA LEU A 81 13.59 30.24 26.92
C LEU A 81 15.09 30.21 26.59
N LYS A 82 15.82 31.32 26.87
CA LYS A 82 17.25 31.42 26.60
C LYS A 82 18.06 30.51 27.54
N GLY A 83 17.69 30.45 28.81
CA GLY A 83 18.25 29.54 29.81
C GLY A 83 18.06 28.08 29.40
N ILE A 84 16.84 27.68 29.04
CA ILE A 84 16.57 26.31 28.55
C ILE A 84 17.41 25.99 27.33
N LYS A 85 17.46 26.89 26.34
CA LYS A 85 18.27 26.72 25.12
C LYS A 85 19.75 26.53 25.45
N THR A 86 20.24 27.26 26.45
CA THR A 86 21.65 27.21 26.87
C THR A 86 21.95 25.89 27.57
N ASN A 87 21.04 25.42 28.43
CA ASN A 87 21.19 24.14 29.12
C ASN A 87 21.14 22.97 28.13
N LEU A 88 20.18 22.98 27.19
CA LEU A 88 20.11 21.95 26.14
C LEU A 88 21.36 21.94 25.26
N ARG A 89 21.98 23.09 24.98
CA ARG A 89 23.25 23.15 24.22
C ARG A 89 24.46 22.61 24.98
N LYS A 90 24.44 22.68 26.31
CA LYS A 90 25.51 22.14 27.17
C LYS A 90 25.41 20.63 27.35
N HIS A 91 24.24 20.04 27.08
CA HIS A 91 24.03 18.60 27.17
C HIS A 91 25.00 17.85 26.23
N PRO A 92 25.64 16.75 26.64
CA PRO A 92 26.64 16.05 25.81
C PRO A 92 26.10 15.63 24.43
N LEU A 93 24.83 15.21 24.38
CA LEU A 93 24.18 14.79 23.14
C LEU A 93 23.92 15.95 22.15
N ALA A 94 23.99 17.21 22.58
CA ALA A 94 23.78 18.35 21.70
C ALA A 94 24.94 18.61 20.73
N ALA A 95 26.13 18.07 21.03
CA ALA A 95 27.28 18.13 20.15
C ALA A 95 27.17 17.14 18.97
N HIS A 96 26.27 16.15 19.07
CA HIS A 96 26.06 15.15 18.03
C HIS A 96 25.55 15.81 16.74
N GLU A 97 26.05 15.37 15.59
CA GLU A 97 25.78 15.99 14.27
C GLU A 97 24.29 16.14 13.97
N TYR A 98 23.50 15.07 14.17
CA TYR A 98 22.04 15.05 13.99
C TYR A 98 21.26 16.01 14.91
N VAL A 99 21.85 16.47 16.02
CA VAL A 99 21.16 17.31 17.03
C VAL A 99 21.59 18.77 16.94
N LYS A 100 22.88 19.00 16.64
CA LYS A 100 23.54 20.30 16.65
C LYS A 100 22.76 21.38 15.88
N HIS A 101 22.17 20.99 14.75
CA HIS A 101 21.44 21.90 13.86
C HIS A 101 19.96 22.11 14.23
N LEU A 102 19.38 21.26 15.10
CA LEU A 102 17.95 21.30 15.44
C LEU A 102 17.61 22.33 16.53
N ILE A 103 18.51 22.57 17.48
CA ILE A 103 18.22 23.41 18.67
C ILE A 103 17.86 24.85 18.26
N ARG A 104 18.55 25.44 17.28
CA ARG A 104 18.28 26.82 16.86
C ARG A 104 16.87 26.98 16.28
N PRO A 105 16.45 26.24 15.24
CA PRO A 105 15.12 26.33 14.66
C PRO A 105 14.01 25.91 15.64
N ALA A 106 14.22 24.88 16.48
CA ALA A 106 13.25 24.49 17.50
C ALA A 106 12.90 25.66 18.45
N PHE A 107 13.92 26.38 18.92
CA PHE A 107 13.70 27.55 19.77
C PHE A 107 13.18 28.77 19.02
N GLN A 108 13.37 28.86 17.71
CA GLN A 108 12.73 29.91 16.90
C GLN A 108 11.21 29.73 16.90
N PHE A 109 10.71 28.50 16.80
CA PHE A 109 9.28 28.22 16.92
C PHE A 109 8.72 28.57 18.31
N LEU A 110 9.44 28.23 19.38
CA LEU A 110 9.03 28.59 20.75
C LEU A 110 8.96 30.11 20.94
N GLU A 111 9.89 30.88 20.37
CA GLU A 111 9.82 32.34 20.37
C GLU A 111 8.62 32.86 19.54
N THR A 112 8.30 32.20 18.42
CA THR A 112 7.08 32.49 17.65
C THR A 112 5.82 32.29 18.50
N LEU A 113 5.72 31.19 19.26
CA LEU A 113 4.61 30.95 20.19
C LEU A 113 4.57 32.00 21.31
N LYS A 114 5.72 32.33 21.91
CA LYS A 114 5.83 33.35 22.95
C LYS A 114 5.34 34.73 22.48
N SER A 115 5.62 35.07 21.22
CA SER A 115 5.22 36.34 20.58
C SER A 115 3.71 36.50 20.35
N LEU A 116 2.92 35.42 20.45
CA LEU A 116 1.46 35.50 20.29
C LEU A 116 0.84 36.40 21.35
N HIS A 117 -0.19 37.15 20.95
CA HIS A 117 -0.96 37.98 21.88
C HIS A 117 -1.60 37.12 22.97
N ASN A 118 -1.66 37.62 24.21
CA ASN A 118 -2.13 36.86 25.37
C ASN A 118 -3.53 36.25 25.21
N ASN A 119 -4.42 36.89 24.43
CA ASN A 119 -5.75 36.35 24.14
C ASN A 119 -5.75 34.95 23.50
N TYR A 120 -4.68 34.57 22.79
CA TYR A 120 -4.52 33.23 22.19
C TYR A 120 -3.86 32.21 23.12
N LYS A 121 -3.25 32.68 24.22
CA LYS A 121 -2.45 31.86 25.16
C LYS A 121 -3.17 31.55 26.47
N LYS A 122 -4.46 31.93 26.61
CA LYS A 122 -5.27 31.73 27.82
C LYS A 122 -6.46 30.81 27.61
N GLY A 123 -6.85 30.07 28.65
CA GLY A 123 -8.08 29.28 28.71
C GLY A 123 -8.28 28.37 27.50
N LYS A 124 -9.52 28.35 26.97
CA LYS A 124 -9.88 27.54 25.79
C LYS A 124 -9.09 27.89 24.52
N ASN A 125 -8.68 29.14 24.35
CA ASN A 125 -7.89 29.55 23.18
C ASN A 125 -6.50 28.93 23.20
N ARG A 126 -5.92 28.74 24.38
CA ARG A 126 -4.64 28.02 24.54
C ARG A 126 -4.77 26.56 24.13
N VAL A 127 -5.84 25.89 24.55
CA VAL A 127 -6.13 24.50 24.15
C VAL A 127 -6.31 24.41 22.64
N LEU A 128 -7.08 25.32 22.05
CA LEU A 128 -7.26 25.40 20.60
C LEU A 128 -5.93 25.63 19.87
N LEU A 129 -5.08 26.53 20.38
CA LEU A 129 -3.75 26.80 19.83
C LEU A 129 -2.91 25.50 19.80
N LEU A 130 -2.85 24.77 20.91
CA LEU A 130 -2.12 23.51 21.01
C LEU A 130 -2.68 22.44 20.05
N GLN A 131 -4.02 22.30 19.98
CA GLN A 131 -4.67 21.42 19.01
C GLN A 131 -4.33 21.81 17.56
N THR A 132 -4.27 23.11 17.26
CA THR A 132 -3.96 23.61 15.92
C THR A 132 -2.52 23.32 15.52
N ILE A 133 -1.54 23.63 16.38
CA ILE A 133 -0.13 23.41 16.02
C ILE A 133 0.20 21.93 15.97
N PHE A 134 -0.22 21.16 16.98
CA PHE A 134 0.15 19.74 17.07
C PHE A 134 -0.65 18.87 16.10
N LYS A 135 -1.77 19.33 15.53
CA LYS A 135 -2.39 18.65 14.37
C LYS A 135 -1.36 18.36 13.27
N TYR A 136 -0.37 19.24 13.11
CA TYR A 136 0.63 19.15 12.04
C TYR A 136 1.99 18.62 12.50
N ALA A 137 2.12 18.19 13.76
CA ALA A 137 3.32 17.54 14.25
C ALA A 137 3.41 16.11 13.72
N SER A 138 4.59 15.71 13.25
CA SER A 138 4.87 14.32 12.88
C SER A 138 4.97 13.46 14.15
N ASN A 139 4.47 12.22 14.09
CA ASN A 139 4.55 11.24 15.18
C ASN A 139 3.64 11.53 16.40
N ASN A 140 2.45 12.08 16.20
CA ASN A 140 1.44 12.07 17.25
C ASN A 140 1.05 10.63 17.59
N ILE A 141 0.77 10.39 18.87
CA ILE A 141 0.21 9.14 19.34
C ILE A 141 -1.23 9.06 18.83
N SER A 142 -1.59 7.93 18.19
CA SER A 142 -2.93 7.76 17.61
C SER A 142 -4.03 7.94 18.65
N GLU A 143 -5.24 8.32 18.20
CA GLU A 143 -6.41 8.51 19.07
C GLU A 143 -6.67 7.30 19.99
N LYS A 144 -6.60 6.09 19.43
CA LYS A 144 -6.78 4.84 20.20
C LYS A 144 -5.71 4.63 21.27
N GLN A 145 -4.44 4.92 20.94
CA GLN A 145 -3.35 4.79 21.92
C GLN A 145 -3.40 5.91 22.97
N SER A 146 -3.83 7.10 22.58
CA SER A 146 -4.05 8.26 23.44
C SER A 146 -5.09 7.95 24.52
N GLU A 147 -6.23 7.38 24.11
CA GLU A 147 -7.27 6.91 25.01
C GLU A 147 -6.73 5.81 25.95
N TYR A 148 -5.95 4.86 25.43
CA TYR A 148 -5.34 3.82 26.25
C TYR A 148 -4.40 4.38 27.33
N ILE A 149 -3.53 5.34 26.99
CA ILE A 149 -2.61 5.99 27.94
C ILE A 149 -3.39 6.73 29.03
N LEU A 150 -4.38 7.55 28.66
CA LEU A 150 -5.14 8.33 29.63
C LEU A 150 -6.05 7.46 30.51
N ASN A 151 -6.67 6.42 29.95
CA ASN A 151 -7.41 5.45 30.75
C ASN A 151 -6.49 4.65 31.68
N GLY A 152 -5.25 4.35 31.24
CA GLY A 152 -4.23 3.77 32.09
C GLY A 152 -3.92 4.64 33.31
N TYR A 153 -3.83 5.95 33.11
CA TYR A 153 -3.59 6.92 34.19
C TYR A 153 -4.78 7.00 35.13
N LEU A 154 -6.01 7.12 34.60
CA LEU A 154 -7.23 7.20 35.40
C LEU A 154 -7.45 5.93 36.23
N ARG A 155 -7.01 4.76 35.75
CA ARG A 155 -7.08 3.50 36.49
C ARG A 155 -6.04 3.39 37.60
N ASN A 156 -4.85 3.94 37.39
CA ASN A 156 -3.78 3.90 38.39
C ASN A 156 -2.81 5.07 38.20
N SER A 157 -3.10 6.20 38.85
CA SER A 157 -2.30 7.42 38.79
C SER A 157 -0.89 7.25 39.37
N ARG A 158 -0.70 6.29 40.28
CA ARG A 158 0.59 6.01 40.93
C ARG A 158 1.65 5.50 39.96
N LYS A 159 1.27 4.99 38.79
CA LYS A 159 2.23 4.55 37.75
C LYS A 159 3.13 5.67 37.24
N ILE A 160 2.80 6.94 37.46
CA ILE A 160 3.71 8.05 37.17
C ILE A 160 4.97 8.01 38.03
N ALA A 161 4.93 7.38 39.21
CA ALA A 161 6.13 7.12 40.01
C ALA A 161 7.19 6.37 39.21
N ASP A 162 6.78 5.35 38.44
CA ASP A 162 7.68 4.57 37.60
C ASP A 162 8.33 5.47 36.54
N SER A 163 7.56 6.39 35.94
CA SER A 163 8.06 7.37 34.98
C SER A 163 8.94 8.47 35.58
N SER A 164 8.85 8.71 36.89
CA SER A 164 9.69 9.68 37.61
C SER A 164 11.10 9.16 37.88
N GLN A 165 11.29 7.83 37.81
CA GLN A 165 12.61 7.23 37.86
C GLN A 165 13.35 7.58 36.58
N LYS A 166 14.35 8.46 36.69
CA LYS A 166 15.11 8.95 35.55
C LYS A 166 15.89 7.81 34.91
N ILE A 167 15.92 7.82 33.59
CA ILE A 167 16.74 6.92 32.76
C ILE A 167 17.61 7.74 31.81
N GLU A 168 18.67 7.13 31.28
CA GLU A 168 19.53 7.78 30.29
C GLU A 168 18.75 8.13 29.01
N ILE A 169 18.89 9.36 28.53
CA ILE A 169 18.28 9.80 27.27
C ILE A 169 19.12 9.38 26.07
N THR A 170 18.47 8.83 25.05
CA THR A 170 19.15 8.44 23.81
C THR A 170 19.24 9.62 22.83
N VAL A 171 20.24 9.60 21.94
CA VAL A 171 20.37 10.58 20.84
C VAL A 171 19.10 10.63 20.00
N SER A 172 18.49 9.47 19.71
CA SER A 172 17.25 9.36 18.94
C SER A 172 16.06 10.05 19.61
N LYS A 173 15.90 9.89 20.94
CA LYS A 173 14.85 10.58 21.69
C LYS A 173 15.08 12.10 21.70
N PHE A 174 16.32 12.51 21.95
CA PHE A 174 16.71 13.92 21.99
C PHE A 174 16.51 14.60 20.62
N SER A 175 16.93 13.96 19.53
CA SER A 175 16.75 14.48 18.17
C SER A 175 15.28 14.50 17.76
N LYS A 176 14.50 13.46 18.09
CA LYS A 176 13.07 13.39 17.80
C LYS A 176 12.29 14.53 18.47
N ASP A 177 12.54 14.79 19.75
CA ASP A 177 11.83 15.83 20.49
C ASP A 177 12.10 17.23 19.89
N LEU A 178 13.35 17.52 19.52
CA LEU A 178 13.68 18.78 18.85
C LEU A 178 13.17 18.84 17.41
N GLY A 179 13.25 17.73 16.66
CA GLY A 179 12.81 17.62 15.28
C GLY A 179 11.32 17.93 15.11
N ILE A 180 10.47 17.54 16.07
CA ILE A 180 9.04 17.90 16.08
C ILE A 180 8.88 19.43 16.11
N LEU A 181 9.63 20.14 16.95
CA LEU A 181 9.55 21.60 17.03
C LEU A 181 10.13 22.29 15.78
N VAL A 182 11.14 21.69 15.14
CA VAL A 182 11.70 22.18 13.87
C VAL A 182 10.66 22.06 12.75
N ALA A 183 10.02 20.90 12.60
CA ALA A 183 8.97 20.70 11.60
C ALA A 183 7.79 21.66 11.82
N LEU A 184 7.43 21.93 13.09
CA LEU A 184 6.41 22.94 13.41
C LEU A 184 6.87 24.36 13.07
N ASN A 185 8.16 24.69 13.24
CA ASN A 185 8.73 25.97 12.81
C ASN A 185 8.58 26.20 11.30
N GLU A 186 8.84 25.16 10.51
CA GLU A 186 8.74 25.21 9.05
C GLU A 186 7.29 25.39 8.58
N LYS A 187 6.34 24.71 9.23
CA LYS A 187 4.90 24.86 8.93
C LYS A 187 4.32 26.18 9.44
N PHE A 188 4.83 26.70 10.55
CA PHE A 188 4.36 27.92 11.20
C PHE A 188 5.51 28.93 11.37
N PRO A 189 6.02 29.51 10.27
CA PRO A 189 7.19 30.41 10.33
C PRO A 189 6.88 31.76 11.01
N SER A 190 5.60 32.09 11.23
CA SER A 190 5.19 33.34 11.89
C SER A 190 3.95 33.18 12.77
N SER A 191 3.82 34.05 13.76
CA SER A 191 2.66 34.10 14.66
C SER A 191 1.37 34.45 13.92
N GLN A 192 1.46 35.24 12.84
CA GLN A 192 0.32 35.56 11.98
C GLN A 192 -0.23 34.31 11.26
N MET A 193 0.66 33.43 10.79
CA MET A 193 0.27 32.15 10.16
C MET A 193 -0.56 31.30 11.14
N ILE A 194 -0.07 31.15 12.37
CA ILE A 194 -0.77 30.41 13.43
C ILE A 194 -2.17 30.99 13.65
N ILE A 195 -2.28 32.32 13.75
CA ILE A 195 -3.58 33.00 13.95
C ILE A 195 -4.53 32.76 12.78
N GLN A 196 -4.04 32.82 11.53
CA GLN A 196 -4.88 32.59 10.34
C GLN A 196 -5.42 31.16 10.28
N VAL A 197 -4.60 30.17 10.64
CA VAL A 197 -5.01 28.76 10.70
C VAL A 197 -5.98 28.52 11.86
N MET A 198 -5.73 29.08 13.04
CA MET A 198 -6.66 29.01 14.18
C MET A 198 -8.03 29.61 13.85
N LYS A 199 -8.08 30.66 13.03
CA LYS A 199 -9.33 31.31 12.57
C LYS A 199 -10.02 30.55 11.44
N GLY A 200 -9.41 29.49 10.89
CA GLY A 200 -9.94 28.74 9.74
C GLY A 200 -9.84 29.49 8.41
N ASN A 201 -9.16 30.64 8.36
CA ASN A 201 -8.97 31.46 7.17
C ASN A 201 -7.91 30.90 6.22
N LEU A 202 -7.10 29.96 6.71
CA LEU A 202 -6.06 29.30 5.96
C LEU A 202 -6.06 27.81 6.32
N LYS A 203 -6.13 26.94 5.33
CA LYS A 203 -5.93 25.50 5.50
C LYS A 203 -4.53 25.17 4.98
N ILE A 204 -3.62 24.84 5.91
CA ILE A 204 -2.34 24.25 5.52
C ILE A 204 -2.67 22.86 4.98
N ALA A 205 -2.24 22.56 3.75
CA ALA A 205 -2.37 21.23 3.17
C ALA A 205 -1.79 20.21 4.16
N ASP A 206 -2.54 19.14 4.44
CA ASP A 206 -2.04 18.06 5.28
C ASP A 206 -0.89 17.40 4.51
N ILE A 207 0.35 17.79 4.83
CA ILE A 207 1.54 17.04 4.42
C ILE A 207 1.45 15.74 5.20
N GLU A 208 0.99 14.68 4.53
CA GLU A 208 1.04 13.31 5.06
C GLU A 208 2.47 13.01 5.49
N GLU A 209 2.60 12.40 6.67
CA GLU A 209 3.85 12.20 7.40
C GLU A 209 4.99 11.72 6.48
N GLU A 210 5.96 12.60 6.28
CA GLU A 210 7.32 12.14 6.02
C GLU A 210 7.82 11.44 7.30
N VAL A 211 7.73 10.12 7.27
CA VAL A 211 8.64 9.27 8.04
C VAL A 211 10.05 9.67 7.61
N ILE A 212 10.73 10.41 8.49
CA ILE A 212 12.15 10.72 8.40
C ILE A 212 12.90 9.39 8.60
N GLU A 213 13.09 8.66 7.50
CA GLU A 213 14.35 7.93 7.32
C GLU A 213 15.33 8.92 6.67
N GLU A 214 16.55 8.89 7.18
CA GLU A 214 17.61 9.86 6.94
C GLU A 214 17.76 10.31 5.47
N GLU A 215 18.10 11.59 5.34
CA GLU A 215 18.33 12.36 4.12
C GLU A 215 18.84 11.54 2.93
N THR A 216 18.03 11.50 1.87
CA THR A 216 18.49 11.93 0.55
C THR A 216 17.29 12.48 -0.20
N THR A 217 17.39 13.75 -0.58
CA THR A 217 16.54 14.45 -1.55
C THR A 217 16.06 13.54 -2.68
N ILE A 218 14.74 13.43 -2.89
CA ILE A 218 14.01 13.34 -4.18
C ILE A 218 12.50 13.32 -3.81
N GLU A 219 11.82 14.46 -3.90
CA GLU A 219 10.40 14.63 -3.55
C GLU A 219 9.41 14.19 -4.67
N THR A 220 9.85 13.50 -5.72
CA THR A 220 8.98 13.19 -6.89
C THR A 220 8.54 11.73 -7.03
N ASP A 221 9.24 10.78 -6.41
CA ASP A 221 9.02 9.34 -6.72
C ASP A 221 7.95 8.66 -5.86
N LYS A 222 7.62 9.21 -4.69
CA LYS A 222 6.49 8.73 -3.86
C LYS A 222 5.16 8.85 -4.60
N ASP A 223 5.03 9.85 -5.49
CA ASP A 223 3.84 10.11 -6.28
C ASP A 223 3.60 9.00 -7.32
N PHE A 224 4.62 8.59 -8.09
CA PHE A 224 4.44 7.59 -9.16
C PHE A 224 4.01 6.21 -8.67
N ILE A 225 4.65 5.69 -7.61
CA ILE A 225 4.27 4.37 -7.05
C ILE A 225 2.86 4.40 -6.49
N GLN A 226 2.47 5.51 -5.87
CA GLN A 226 1.12 5.70 -5.37
C GLN A 226 0.11 5.76 -6.52
N GLN A 227 0.42 6.47 -7.61
CA GLN A 227 -0.41 6.47 -8.83
C GLN A 227 -0.58 5.05 -9.42
N LEU A 228 0.46 4.21 -9.40
CA LEU A 228 0.35 2.81 -9.82
C LEU A 228 -0.54 1.97 -8.87
N ILE A 229 -0.55 2.27 -7.58
CA ILE A 229 -1.42 1.58 -6.61
C ILE A 229 -2.87 2.03 -6.75
N GLU A 230 -3.12 3.29 -7.10
CA GLU A 230 -4.46 3.87 -7.25
C GLU A 230 -5.16 3.47 -8.54
N GLU A 231 -4.40 3.24 -9.62
CA GLU A 231 -4.94 2.79 -10.90
C GLU A 231 -5.21 1.26 -10.90
N PRO A 232 -6.47 0.81 -11.08
CA PRO A 232 -6.82 -0.61 -11.02
C PRO A 232 -6.03 -1.53 -11.95
N LYS A 233 -5.61 -1.04 -13.13
CA LYS A 233 -4.84 -1.85 -14.10
C LYS A 233 -3.38 -2.07 -13.70
N THR A 234 -2.82 -1.19 -12.87
CA THR A 234 -1.41 -1.24 -12.44
C THR A 234 -1.26 -1.57 -10.96
N PHE A 235 -2.35 -1.63 -10.20
CA PHE A 235 -2.36 -1.96 -8.78
C PHE A 235 -1.53 -3.19 -8.41
N GLN A 236 -1.65 -4.26 -9.20
CA GLN A 236 -0.92 -5.50 -8.94
C GLN A 236 0.60 -5.32 -9.09
N VAL A 237 1.07 -4.42 -9.95
CA VAL A 237 2.47 -4.05 -10.07
C VAL A 237 2.86 -3.11 -8.93
N GLY A 238 2.10 -2.02 -8.73
CA GLY A 238 2.39 -0.99 -7.73
C GLY A 238 2.49 -1.52 -6.31
N SER A 239 1.57 -2.41 -5.91
CA SER A 239 1.51 -3.02 -4.57
C SER A 239 2.75 -3.85 -4.20
N LEU A 240 3.50 -4.34 -5.19
CA LEU A 240 4.67 -5.18 -4.96
C LEU A 240 5.96 -4.37 -4.75
N ILE A 241 6.05 -3.17 -5.32
CA ILE A 241 7.30 -2.42 -5.47
C ILE A 241 7.95 -2.12 -4.10
N LYS A 242 7.17 -1.62 -3.13
CA LYS A 242 7.67 -1.31 -1.78
C LYS A 242 8.19 -2.58 -1.06
N ARG A 243 7.53 -3.72 -1.27
CA ARG A 243 7.97 -5.00 -0.68
C ARG A 243 9.27 -5.47 -1.33
N ILE A 244 9.41 -5.31 -2.65
CA ILE A 244 10.64 -5.62 -3.38
C ILE A 244 11.79 -4.70 -2.88
N TRP A 245 11.57 -3.40 -2.71
CA TRP A 245 12.56 -2.48 -2.14
C TRP A 245 13.06 -2.92 -0.77
N SER A 246 12.15 -3.25 0.16
CA SER A 246 12.54 -3.72 1.51
C SER A 246 13.39 -4.99 1.48
N GLY A 247 13.23 -5.80 0.43
CA GLY A 247 14.02 -6.99 0.23
C GLY A 247 15.35 -6.69 -0.44
N LEU A 248 15.42 -5.80 -1.43
CA LEU A 248 16.49 -5.74 -2.43
C LEU A 248 17.90 -5.51 -1.82
N LYS A 249 18.78 -6.51 -1.94
CA LYS A 249 20.19 -6.45 -1.47
C LYS A 249 21.22 -6.16 -2.56
N ILE A 250 20.77 -5.70 -3.73
CA ILE A 250 21.67 -5.38 -4.85
C ILE A 250 22.23 -3.96 -4.66
N PRO A 251 23.54 -3.72 -4.92
CA PRO A 251 24.08 -2.36 -4.91
C PRO A 251 23.33 -1.45 -5.90
N MET A 252 22.80 -0.35 -5.39
CA MET A 252 22.06 0.65 -6.19
C MET A 252 22.89 1.87 -6.54
N ARG A 253 24.07 2.00 -5.92
CA ARG A 253 25.08 3.02 -6.18
C ARG A 253 26.38 2.36 -6.58
N HIS A 254 27.05 2.92 -7.57
CA HIS A 254 28.50 2.87 -7.66
C HIS A 254 28.97 4.11 -6.90
N LEU A 255 29.68 3.93 -5.79
CA LEU A 255 30.12 5.06 -4.97
C LEU A 255 31.08 5.91 -5.80
N SER A 256 30.74 7.18 -6.05
CA SER A 256 31.68 8.16 -6.57
C SER A 256 32.90 8.23 -5.65
N PRO A 257 34.12 8.39 -6.17
CA PRO A 257 35.37 8.46 -5.40
C PRO A 257 35.33 9.39 -4.20
N GLY A 258 34.53 10.46 -4.25
CA GLY A 258 34.37 11.45 -3.17
C GLY A 258 33.47 11.02 -2.00
N GLU A 259 32.63 10.00 -2.17
CA GLU A 259 31.75 9.45 -1.11
C GLU A 259 32.31 8.17 -0.47
N GLN A 260 33.42 7.65 -1.00
CA GLN A 260 34.15 6.56 -0.37
C GLN A 260 34.93 7.12 0.83
N PRO A 261 35.05 6.37 1.94
CA PRO A 261 35.94 6.77 3.03
C PRO A 261 37.30 7.09 2.41
N ILE A 262 37.83 8.30 2.67
CA ILE A 262 39.12 8.78 2.14
C ILE A 262 40.10 7.61 2.24
N GLY A 263 40.56 7.13 1.07
CA GLY A 263 41.36 5.92 0.96
C GLY A 263 42.51 5.91 1.96
N GLY A 264 42.87 4.70 2.41
CA GLY A 264 43.96 4.51 3.36
C GLY A 264 45.32 4.96 2.81
N VAL A 265 46.35 4.77 3.62
CA VAL A 265 47.74 4.93 3.17
C VAL A 265 48.08 3.70 2.34
N SER A 266 48.33 3.88 1.04
CA SER A 266 48.70 2.80 0.13
C SER A 266 50.20 2.47 0.22
N ASP A 267 51.04 3.49 0.43
CA ASP A 267 52.50 3.32 0.51
C ASP A 267 53.18 4.55 1.15
N MET A 268 54.48 4.45 1.41
CA MET A 268 55.37 5.55 1.80
C MET A 268 56.36 5.84 0.67
N THR A 269 56.57 7.11 0.37
CA THR A 269 57.45 7.57 -0.73
C THR A 269 58.36 8.70 -0.26
N ASN A 270 59.52 8.89 -0.88
CA ASN A 270 60.43 10.01 -0.59
C ASN A 270 60.15 11.26 -1.45
N LYS A 271 59.04 11.26 -2.20
CA LYS A 271 58.60 12.39 -3.03
C LYS A 271 57.14 12.71 -2.73
N GLY A 272 56.87 13.94 -2.31
CA GLY A 272 55.51 14.37 -2.03
C GLY A 272 55.40 15.85 -1.71
N ASP A 273 54.16 16.30 -1.59
CA ASP A 273 53.85 17.63 -1.06
C ASP A 273 53.96 17.62 0.48
N PHE A 274 54.32 18.75 1.08
CA PHE A 274 54.46 18.88 2.54
C PHE A 274 53.17 18.49 3.29
N SER A 275 52.00 18.71 2.67
CA SER A 275 50.70 18.29 3.19
C SER A 275 50.56 16.77 3.38
N ARG A 276 51.47 15.98 2.81
CA ARG A 276 51.50 14.52 2.86
C ARG A 276 52.72 13.98 3.60
N MET A 277 53.56 14.83 4.19
CA MET A 277 54.73 14.38 4.94
C MET A 277 54.30 13.59 6.17
N LEU A 278 55.02 12.51 6.50
CA LEU A 278 54.70 11.70 7.67
C LEU A 278 54.80 12.51 8.96
N LEU A 279 53.88 12.27 9.89
CA LEU A 279 53.88 12.95 11.18
C LEU A 279 55.19 12.73 11.96
N SER A 280 55.82 11.56 11.78
CA SER A 280 57.10 11.23 12.40
C SER A 280 58.28 12.04 11.85
N GLU A 281 58.20 12.59 10.63
CA GLU A 281 59.26 13.48 10.12
C GLU A 281 59.29 14.80 10.89
N PHE A 282 58.13 15.30 11.34
CA PHE A 282 58.01 16.49 12.19
C PHE A 282 58.50 16.28 13.64
N ALA A 283 58.79 15.03 14.03
CA ALA A 283 59.35 14.74 15.35
C ALA A 283 60.90 14.82 15.37
N ASN A 284 61.55 15.02 14.22
CA ASN A 284 62.99 15.25 14.15
C ASN A 284 63.34 16.69 14.58
N GLU A 285 64.55 16.88 15.10
CA GLU A 285 65.10 18.22 15.38
C GLU A 285 65.27 19.04 14.09
N ASP A 286 65.14 20.37 14.18
CA ASP A 286 65.07 21.27 13.03
C ASP A 286 66.22 21.09 12.02
N GLU A 287 67.47 20.93 12.49
CA GLU A 287 68.63 20.70 11.60
C GLU A 287 68.54 19.36 10.86
N VAL A 288 68.12 18.30 11.54
CA VAL A 288 67.97 16.94 10.97
C VAL A 288 66.79 16.91 9.98
N PHE A 289 65.68 17.54 10.35
CA PHE A 289 64.52 17.70 9.49
C PHE A 289 64.87 18.44 8.20
N MET A 290 65.52 19.60 8.31
CA MET A 290 65.92 20.40 7.15
C MET A 290 66.90 19.66 6.24
N ASN A 291 67.85 18.91 6.81
CA ASN A 291 68.80 18.10 6.05
C ASN A 291 68.08 16.97 5.27
N ARG A 292 67.14 16.27 5.92
CA ARG A 292 66.35 15.20 5.29
C ARG A 292 65.43 15.73 4.18
N VAL A 293 64.82 16.90 4.38
CA VAL A 293 64.00 17.55 3.35
C VAL A 293 64.87 17.99 2.17
N ALA A 294 66.02 18.62 2.43
CA ALA A 294 66.93 19.09 1.37
C ALA A 294 67.52 17.95 0.53
N ASN A 295 67.80 16.80 1.15
CA ASN A 295 68.38 15.63 0.46
C ASN A 295 67.33 14.68 -0.14
N ASN A 296 66.03 15.02 -0.10
CA ASN A 296 64.93 14.14 -0.53
C ASN A 296 64.91 12.77 0.19
N GLU A 297 65.20 12.79 1.48
CA GLU A 297 65.18 11.63 2.38
C GLU A 297 63.95 11.62 3.31
N ALA A 298 63.22 12.73 3.37
CA ALA A 298 61.96 12.81 4.11
C ALA A 298 60.88 11.92 3.49
N LEU A 299 60.09 11.26 4.33
CA LEU A 299 59.06 10.32 3.90
C LEU A 299 57.66 10.96 3.89
N TYR A 300 56.91 10.63 2.85
CA TYR A 300 55.58 11.13 2.55
C TYR A 300 54.59 9.97 2.41
N ILE A 301 53.36 10.21 2.82
CA ILE A 301 52.22 9.31 2.70
C ILE A 301 51.69 9.34 1.26
N GLN A 302 51.70 8.19 0.59
CA GLN A 302 50.98 7.98 -0.66
C GLN A 302 49.59 7.44 -0.35
N ARG A 303 48.56 8.23 -0.64
CA ARG A 303 47.17 7.81 -0.49
C ARG A 303 46.79 6.83 -1.59
N GLU A 304 45.96 5.85 -1.23
CA GLU A 304 45.33 4.98 -2.21
C GLU A 304 44.53 5.82 -3.21
N ILE A 305 44.72 5.56 -4.50
CA ILE A 305 43.95 6.24 -5.55
C ILE A 305 42.60 5.52 -5.61
N PRO A 306 41.47 6.23 -5.38
CA PRO A 306 40.17 5.60 -5.50
C PRO A 306 40.00 5.09 -6.94
N PRO A 307 39.38 3.91 -7.15
CA PRO A 307 39.13 3.41 -8.51
C PRO A 307 38.31 4.42 -9.31
N GLU A 308 38.63 4.58 -10.60
CA GLU A 308 37.98 5.53 -11.51
C GLU A 308 36.45 5.38 -11.54
N GLU A 309 35.77 6.51 -11.74
CA GLU A 309 34.31 6.59 -11.91
C GLU A 309 33.86 5.79 -13.14
N ASN A 310 33.42 4.56 -12.93
CA ASN A 310 32.63 3.86 -13.93
C ASN A 310 31.16 4.25 -13.72
N VAL A 311 30.70 5.28 -14.43
CA VAL A 311 29.27 5.58 -14.54
C VAL A 311 28.65 4.51 -15.43
N PHE A 312 28.21 3.40 -14.83
CA PHE A 312 27.56 2.32 -15.57
C PHE A 312 26.16 2.75 -15.99
N GLU A 313 25.87 2.64 -17.30
CA GLU A 313 24.49 2.65 -17.79
C GLU A 313 23.83 1.31 -17.44
N ARG A 314 22.64 1.36 -16.83
CA ARG A 314 21.92 0.15 -16.42
C ARG A 314 20.88 -0.21 -17.47
N ILE A 315 20.95 -1.44 -17.97
CA ILE A 315 19.96 -1.94 -18.94
C ILE A 315 19.14 -3.04 -18.30
N ILE A 316 17.81 -2.91 -18.35
CA ILE A 316 16.88 -3.89 -17.81
C ILE A 316 16.14 -4.56 -18.95
N LEU A 317 16.33 -5.86 -19.08
CA LEU A 317 15.72 -6.71 -20.09
C LEU A 317 14.59 -7.51 -19.45
N ILE A 318 13.36 -7.34 -19.94
CA ILE A 318 12.16 -8.01 -19.44
C ILE A 318 11.68 -9.04 -20.47
N ASP A 319 11.65 -10.31 -20.07
CA ASP A 319 11.10 -11.39 -20.88
C ASP A 319 9.58 -11.24 -21.10
N THR A 320 9.11 -11.37 -22.34
CA THR A 320 7.68 -11.34 -22.71
C THR A 320 7.18 -12.62 -23.38
N SER A 321 7.98 -13.69 -23.34
CA SER A 321 7.64 -15.04 -23.83
C SER A 321 6.45 -15.66 -23.08
N LEU A 322 5.88 -16.71 -23.67
CA LEU A 322 4.72 -17.45 -23.15
C LEU A 322 4.88 -17.86 -21.68
N LYS A 323 6.06 -18.35 -21.29
CA LYS A 323 6.33 -18.79 -19.91
C LYS A 323 6.36 -17.65 -18.89
N ASN A 324 6.53 -16.41 -19.35
CA ASN A 324 6.48 -15.26 -18.46
C ASN A 324 5.07 -14.66 -18.33
N TRP A 325 4.04 -15.15 -19.03
CA TRP A 325 2.68 -14.57 -18.96
C TRP A 325 2.02 -14.76 -17.58
N GLY A 326 1.08 -13.87 -17.24
CA GLY A 326 0.38 -13.88 -15.96
C GLY A 326 1.21 -13.27 -14.82
N THR A 327 1.20 -13.90 -13.65
CA THR A 327 1.92 -13.43 -12.45
C THR A 327 3.42 -13.18 -12.68
N PRO A 328 4.19 -14.09 -13.34
CA PRO A 328 5.61 -13.87 -13.62
C PRO A 328 5.92 -12.54 -14.33
N LYS A 329 5.05 -12.10 -15.26
CA LYS A 329 5.16 -10.81 -15.95
C LYS A 329 4.95 -9.63 -15.00
N VAL A 330 3.89 -9.70 -14.19
CA VAL A 330 3.58 -8.66 -13.20
C VAL A 330 4.76 -8.50 -12.24
N LEU A 331 5.32 -9.62 -11.77
CA LEU A 331 6.52 -9.64 -10.95
C LEU A 331 7.75 -9.06 -11.68
N ALA A 332 7.90 -9.35 -12.97
CA ALA A 332 9.02 -8.87 -13.76
C ALA A 332 8.97 -7.34 -13.93
N PHE A 333 7.81 -6.79 -14.26
CA PHE A 333 7.59 -5.35 -14.34
C PHE A 333 7.75 -4.68 -12.97
N ALA A 334 7.19 -5.25 -11.90
CA ALA A 334 7.38 -4.73 -10.55
C ALA A 334 8.86 -4.73 -10.14
N SER A 335 9.61 -5.77 -10.50
CA SER A 335 11.05 -5.85 -10.24
C SER A 335 11.83 -4.82 -11.04
N ALA A 336 11.51 -4.64 -12.33
CA ALA A 336 12.12 -3.60 -13.17
C ALA A 336 11.87 -2.20 -12.58
N ILE A 337 10.62 -1.84 -12.30
CA ILE A 337 10.27 -0.53 -11.72
C ILE A 337 10.91 -0.37 -10.34
N ALA A 338 10.94 -1.42 -9.52
CA ALA A 338 11.60 -1.38 -8.22
C ALA A 338 13.11 -1.08 -8.34
N VAL A 339 13.78 -1.55 -9.40
CA VAL A 339 15.20 -1.23 -9.66
C VAL A 339 15.35 0.18 -10.22
N ILE A 340 14.49 0.61 -11.15
CA ILE A 340 14.54 1.93 -11.80
C ILE A 340 14.29 3.05 -10.78
N LYS A 341 13.22 2.91 -9.99
CA LYS A 341 12.74 3.91 -9.03
C LYS A 341 13.26 3.64 -7.62
N HIS A 342 14.30 2.81 -7.46
CA HIS A 342 14.85 2.56 -6.12
C HIS A 342 15.36 3.89 -5.53
N PRO A 343 15.05 4.24 -4.27
CA PRO A 343 15.46 5.53 -3.67
C PRO A 343 16.98 5.77 -3.67
N LYS A 344 17.76 4.68 -3.77
CA LYS A 344 19.23 4.70 -3.84
C LYS A 344 19.80 4.66 -5.26
N ALA A 345 18.99 4.51 -6.31
CA ALA A 345 19.46 4.44 -7.69
C ALA A 345 19.76 5.84 -8.24
N HIS A 346 20.96 6.03 -8.79
CA HIS A 346 21.40 7.31 -9.40
C HIS A 346 21.85 7.14 -10.86
N SER A 347 21.76 5.90 -11.40
CA SER A 347 22.18 5.56 -12.76
C SER A 347 21.01 5.68 -13.74
N GLU A 348 21.29 6.18 -14.94
CA GLU A 348 20.33 6.15 -16.05
C GLU A 348 19.97 4.68 -16.38
N CYS A 349 18.67 4.41 -16.46
CA CYS A 349 18.14 3.07 -16.70
C CYS A 349 17.43 3.03 -18.05
N LYS A 350 17.88 2.16 -18.96
CA LYS A 350 17.15 1.80 -20.18
C LYS A 350 16.42 0.47 -20.00
N VAL A 351 15.23 0.34 -20.56
CA VAL A 351 14.41 -0.87 -20.41
C VAL A 351 14.03 -1.41 -21.78
N PHE A 352 14.15 -2.72 -21.97
CA PHE A 352 13.75 -3.41 -23.19
C PHE A 352 12.83 -4.58 -22.87
N ALA A 353 11.75 -4.72 -23.63
CA ALA A 353 10.93 -5.91 -23.67
C ALA A 353 11.51 -6.90 -24.71
N LEU A 354 11.82 -8.11 -24.27
CA LEU A 354 12.33 -9.19 -25.12
C LEU A 354 11.21 -10.13 -25.52
N GLY A 355 10.97 -10.25 -26.82
CA GLY A 355 10.04 -11.22 -27.42
C GLY A 355 10.68 -11.84 -28.66
N GLN A 356 9.98 -11.81 -29.79
CA GLN A 356 10.61 -12.03 -31.10
C GLN A 356 11.73 -11.02 -31.38
N ASN A 357 11.48 -9.76 -31.01
CA ASN A 357 12.41 -8.65 -31.16
C ASN A 357 12.68 -8.01 -29.79
N SER A 358 13.80 -7.29 -29.68
CA SER A 358 14.06 -6.35 -28.58
C SER A 358 13.31 -5.06 -28.88
N ILE A 359 12.49 -4.58 -27.94
CA ILE A 359 11.73 -3.33 -28.09
C ILE A 359 12.06 -2.42 -26.90
N PRO A 360 12.59 -1.21 -27.10
CA PRO A 360 12.80 -0.27 -26.00
C PRO A 360 11.44 0.19 -25.45
N ILE A 361 11.31 0.21 -24.13
CA ILE A 361 10.09 0.61 -23.42
C ILE A 361 10.38 1.67 -22.37
N LYS A 362 9.35 2.45 -22.01
CA LYS A 362 9.40 3.43 -20.93
C LYS A 362 8.46 3.02 -19.80
N LEU A 363 8.87 3.26 -18.56
CA LEU A 363 8.12 2.88 -17.36
C LEU A 363 8.01 4.05 -16.37
N ASP A 364 7.90 5.27 -16.91
CA ASP A 364 7.88 6.50 -16.10
C ASP A 364 6.45 7.01 -15.84
N LYS A 365 5.48 6.55 -16.64
CA LYS A 365 4.06 6.93 -16.51
C LYS A 365 3.15 5.72 -16.37
N VAL A 366 2.01 5.93 -15.72
CA VAL A 366 1.03 4.86 -15.47
C VAL A 366 0.49 4.29 -16.78
N GLU A 367 0.20 5.14 -17.76
CA GLU A 367 -0.29 4.73 -19.08
C GLU A 367 0.74 3.86 -19.81
N GLU A 368 2.02 4.23 -19.73
CA GLU A 368 3.11 3.46 -20.31
C GLU A 368 3.19 2.08 -19.64
N VAL A 369 3.09 1.99 -18.32
CA VAL A 369 3.08 0.67 -17.63
C VAL A 369 1.90 -0.17 -18.10
N ILE A 370 0.72 0.41 -18.26
CA ILE A 370 -0.47 -0.30 -18.79
C ILE A 370 -0.21 -0.82 -20.20
N ASP A 371 0.29 0.03 -21.09
CA ASP A 371 0.52 -0.31 -22.49
C ASP A 371 1.57 -1.41 -22.63
N HIS A 372 2.69 -1.28 -21.92
CA HIS A 372 3.77 -2.27 -21.97
C HIS A 372 3.42 -3.58 -21.25
N LEU A 373 2.56 -3.57 -20.22
CA LEU A 373 1.99 -4.79 -19.64
C LEU A 373 1.14 -5.58 -20.66
N ASN A 374 0.65 -4.96 -21.73
CA ASN A 374 -0.06 -5.65 -22.81
C ASN A 374 0.87 -6.21 -23.90
N ILE A 375 2.16 -5.87 -23.91
CA ILE A 375 3.13 -6.41 -24.88
C ILE A 375 3.42 -7.86 -24.55
N VAL A 376 2.90 -8.77 -25.37
CA VAL A 376 3.10 -10.21 -25.24
C VAL A 376 3.73 -10.77 -26.51
N SER A 377 4.64 -11.73 -26.36
CA SER A 377 5.22 -12.43 -27.49
C SER A 377 4.79 -13.90 -27.49
N PRO A 378 4.45 -14.48 -28.65
CA PRO A 378 4.05 -15.87 -28.76
C PRO A 378 5.23 -16.85 -28.75
N VAL A 379 6.47 -16.36 -28.59
CA VAL A 379 7.65 -17.24 -28.49
C VAL A 379 7.66 -17.98 -27.16
N LEU A 380 8.21 -19.20 -27.17
CA LEU A 380 8.36 -20.01 -25.96
C LEU A 380 9.45 -19.45 -25.03
N GLU A 381 10.48 -18.83 -25.61
CA GLU A 381 11.68 -18.35 -24.92
C GLU A 381 12.33 -17.22 -25.75
N VAL A 382 13.27 -16.48 -25.16
CA VAL A 382 13.81 -15.21 -25.70
C VAL A 382 15.30 -15.27 -26.07
N SER A 383 15.91 -16.45 -26.22
CA SER A 383 17.34 -16.59 -26.47
C SER A 383 17.77 -15.85 -27.74
N GLN A 384 16.96 -15.91 -28.81
CA GLN A 384 17.26 -15.23 -30.08
C GLN A 384 17.31 -13.70 -29.92
N SER A 385 16.33 -13.11 -29.23
CA SER A 385 16.31 -11.66 -29.01
C SER A 385 17.35 -11.22 -27.99
N LEU A 386 17.66 -12.06 -26.98
CA LEU A 386 18.73 -11.82 -26.04
C LEU A 386 20.12 -11.88 -26.70
N GLU A 387 20.35 -12.86 -27.57
CA GLU A 387 21.59 -13.00 -28.35
C GLU A 387 21.78 -11.78 -29.27
N LYS A 388 20.71 -11.41 -29.99
CA LYS A 388 20.70 -10.23 -30.86
C LYS A 388 21.00 -8.93 -30.10
N PHE A 389 20.42 -8.76 -28.91
CA PHE A 389 20.70 -7.61 -28.05
C PHE A 389 22.20 -7.50 -27.72
N PHE A 390 22.84 -8.62 -27.37
CA PHE A 390 24.27 -8.62 -27.06
C PHE A 390 25.18 -8.48 -28.28
N SER A 391 24.75 -8.90 -29.48
CA SER A 391 25.57 -8.83 -30.70
C SER A 391 25.44 -7.52 -31.46
N GLU A 392 24.26 -6.90 -31.48
CA GLU A 392 23.96 -5.77 -32.37
C GLU A 392 23.76 -4.44 -31.65
N GLU A 393 23.17 -4.43 -30.45
CA GLU A 393 22.70 -3.16 -29.90
C GLU A 393 23.75 -2.41 -29.09
N HIS A 394 24.60 -3.04 -28.27
CA HIS A 394 25.48 -2.28 -27.35
C HIS A 394 26.82 -3.00 -27.05
N THR A 395 27.95 -2.60 -27.65
CA THR A 395 29.28 -3.24 -27.48
C THR A 395 30.19 -2.63 -26.41
N ASP A 396 29.75 -1.59 -25.71
CA ASP A 396 30.58 -0.84 -24.77
C ASP A 396 30.85 -1.61 -23.46
N LYS A 397 31.98 -1.31 -22.82
CA LYS A 397 32.52 -2.10 -21.69
C LYS A 397 31.89 -1.76 -20.33
N ASP A 398 31.08 -0.71 -20.24
CA ASP A 398 30.56 -0.18 -18.98
C ASP A 398 29.03 -0.25 -18.87
N LEU A 399 28.47 -1.43 -19.18
CA LEU A 399 27.03 -1.71 -19.07
C LEU A 399 26.72 -2.66 -17.91
N GLU A 400 25.72 -2.30 -17.11
CA GLU A 400 25.16 -3.18 -16.07
C GLU A 400 23.83 -3.76 -16.54
N VAL A 401 23.87 -4.97 -17.12
CA VAL A 401 22.66 -5.63 -17.65
C VAL A 401 21.96 -6.48 -16.59
N PHE A 402 20.67 -6.20 -16.40
CA PHE A 402 19.70 -6.98 -15.64
C PHE A 402 18.81 -7.75 -16.60
N PHE A 403 18.74 -9.07 -16.48
CA PHE A 403 17.78 -9.88 -17.23
C PHE A 403 16.74 -10.49 -16.30
N ILE A 404 15.47 -10.25 -16.58
CA ILE A 404 14.33 -10.69 -15.77
C ILE A 404 13.49 -11.69 -16.56
N THR A 405 13.38 -12.93 -16.08
CA THR A 405 12.67 -14.03 -16.76
C THR A 405 11.98 -14.97 -15.77
N ASN A 406 11.15 -15.90 -16.24
CA ASN A 406 10.58 -16.94 -15.39
C ASN A 406 11.66 -17.99 -15.04
N ARG A 407 11.65 -18.50 -13.81
CA ARG A 407 12.53 -19.61 -13.37
C ARG A 407 12.52 -20.80 -14.33
N GLU A 408 11.36 -21.18 -14.87
CA GLU A 408 11.20 -22.30 -15.81
C GLU A 408 11.87 -22.07 -17.17
N ASN A 409 12.16 -20.81 -17.54
CA ASN A 409 12.92 -20.51 -18.75
C ASN A 409 14.40 -20.86 -18.59
N LEU A 410 14.91 -20.92 -17.36
CA LEU A 410 16.30 -21.32 -17.12
C LEU A 410 16.56 -22.80 -17.39
N GLU A 411 15.55 -23.63 -17.59
CA GLU A 411 15.73 -25.04 -18.00
C GLU A 411 15.95 -25.18 -19.52
N ASN A 412 15.70 -24.13 -20.30
CA ASN A 412 15.89 -24.15 -21.74
C ASN A 412 17.37 -24.03 -22.09
N GLN A 413 17.88 -24.99 -22.88
CA GLN A 413 19.30 -25.05 -23.27
C GLN A 413 19.75 -23.85 -24.11
N ASN A 414 18.89 -23.32 -25.00
CA ASN A 414 19.23 -22.17 -25.83
C ASN A 414 19.44 -20.93 -24.98
N LEU A 415 18.51 -20.67 -24.05
CA LEU A 415 18.63 -19.53 -23.15
C LEU A 415 19.80 -19.69 -22.17
N GLN A 416 20.05 -20.90 -21.65
CA GLN A 416 21.23 -21.18 -20.83
C GLN A 416 22.53 -20.87 -21.58
N LYS A 417 22.63 -21.28 -22.85
CA LYS A 417 23.79 -21.02 -23.69
C LYS A 417 24.05 -19.52 -23.82
N VAL A 418 23.04 -18.74 -24.23
CA VAL A 418 23.18 -17.28 -24.41
C VAL A 418 23.53 -16.57 -23.11
N ILE A 419 22.93 -16.97 -21.98
CA ILE A 419 23.29 -16.44 -20.64
C ILE A 419 24.74 -16.77 -20.29
N HIS A 420 25.19 -17.99 -20.58
CA HIS A 420 26.55 -18.42 -20.26
C HIS A 420 27.60 -17.68 -21.09
N GLU A 421 27.37 -17.55 -22.40
CA GLU A 421 28.27 -16.85 -23.33
C GLU A 421 28.38 -15.35 -23.01
N ASN A 422 27.32 -14.75 -22.45
CA ASN A 422 27.28 -13.32 -22.12
C ASN A 422 27.38 -13.02 -20.63
N ARG A 423 27.80 -13.99 -19.80
CA ARG A 423 27.84 -13.87 -18.32
C ARG A 423 28.71 -12.73 -17.78
N ASP A 424 29.69 -12.27 -18.56
CA ASP A 424 30.57 -11.17 -18.16
C ASP A 424 29.88 -9.80 -18.32
N ARG A 425 28.90 -9.70 -19.24
CA ARG A 425 28.08 -8.50 -19.50
C ARG A 425 26.73 -8.55 -18.77
N LEU A 426 26.16 -9.74 -18.61
CA LEU A 426 24.91 -9.97 -17.88
C LEU A 426 25.18 -10.02 -16.37
N LYS A 427 25.20 -8.85 -15.73
CA LYS A 427 25.57 -8.73 -14.32
C LYS A 427 24.56 -9.39 -13.37
N PHE A 428 23.27 -9.18 -13.62
CA PHE A 428 22.20 -9.67 -12.77
C PHE A 428 21.17 -10.47 -13.56
N LEU A 429 20.81 -11.63 -13.03
CA LEU A 429 19.71 -12.45 -13.51
C LEU A 429 18.66 -12.51 -12.41
N VAL A 430 17.44 -12.10 -12.74
CA VAL A 430 16.29 -12.12 -11.83
C VAL A 430 15.31 -13.15 -12.35
N THR A 431 14.91 -14.11 -11.51
CA THR A 431 13.87 -15.06 -11.85
C THR A 431 12.59 -14.84 -11.09
N THR A 432 11.47 -14.98 -11.78
CA THR A 432 10.11 -14.87 -11.24
C THR A 432 9.41 -16.23 -11.25
N SER A 433 8.40 -16.42 -10.39
CA SER A 433 7.52 -17.60 -10.39
C SER A 433 6.04 -17.21 -10.23
N ALA A 434 5.13 -18.11 -10.57
CA ALA A 434 3.69 -17.87 -10.44
C ALA A 434 3.23 -17.72 -8.97
N GLU A 435 3.99 -18.28 -8.03
CA GLU A 435 3.70 -18.29 -6.60
C GLU A 435 4.16 -17.01 -5.88
N GLY A 436 4.85 -16.09 -6.56
CA GLY A 436 5.40 -14.88 -5.94
C GLY A 436 6.86 -15.00 -5.52
N GLU A 437 7.59 -16.03 -5.99
CA GLU A 437 9.02 -16.17 -5.71
C GLU A 437 9.85 -15.30 -6.66
N LEU A 438 10.75 -14.49 -6.10
CA LEU A 438 11.76 -13.72 -6.80
C LEU A 438 13.16 -14.16 -6.37
N ASN A 439 14.00 -14.59 -7.31
CA ASN A 439 15.41 -14.89 -7.02
C ASN A 439 16.34 -13.97 -7.80
N PHE A 440 17.35 -13.46 -7.11
CA PHE A 440 18.39 -12.62 -7.67
C PHE A 440 19.70 -13.37 -7.71
N TYR A 441 20.29 -13.46 -8.90
CA TYR A 441 21.59 -14.03 -9.14
C TYR A 441 22.53 -12.94 -9.66
N LYS A 442 23.79 -12.98 -9.23
CA LYS A 442 24.86 -12.11 -9.73
C LYS A 442 25.89 -12.95 -10.45
N HIS A 443 26.27 -12.54 -11.66
CA HIS A 443 27.43 -13.07 -12.33
C HIS A 443 28.68 -12.30 -11.88
N HIS A 444 29.68 -13.03 -11.40
CA HIS A 444 30.98 -12.48 -11.03
C HIS A 444 32.08 -13.49 -11.33
N LYS A 445 33.12 -13.03 -12.05
CA LYS A 445 34.27 -13.87 -12.46
C LYS A 445 33.83 -15.18 -13.12
N GLY A 446 32.86 -15.10 -14.04
CA GLY A 446 32.33 -16.27 -14.76
C GLY A 446 31.42 -17.22 -13.95
N THR A 447 31.15 -16.95 -12.67
CA THR A 447 30.27 -17.78 -11.83
C THR A 447 28.95 -17.09 -11.53
N ARG A 448 27.86 -17.86 -11.50
CA ARG A 448 26.53 -17.38 -11.09
C ARG A 448 26.33 -17.65 -9.60
N LYS A 449 26.27 -16.60 -8.78
CA LYS A 449 26.00 -16.69 -7.35
C LYS A 449 24.57 -16.27 -7.06
N HIS A 450 23.81 -17.09 -6.34
CA HIS A 450 22.52 -16.68 -5.77
C HIS A 450 22.77 -15.66 -4.66
N VAL A 451 22.22 -14.47 -4.83
CA VAL A 451 22.40 -13.35 -3.88
C VAL A 451 21.24 -13.32 -2.90
N GLN A 452 20.03 -13.52 -3.41
CA GLN A 452 18.83 -13.32 -2.63
C GLN A 452 17.62 -14.06 -3.18
N LYS A 453 16.76 -14.50 -2.27
CA LYS A 453 15.38 -14.92 -2.53
C LYS A 453 14.41 -14.01 -1.78
N ILE A 454 13.34 -13.58 -2.44
CA ILE A 454 12.21 -12.84 -1.86
C ILE A 454 10.95 -13.66 -2.14
N MET A 455 10.12 -13.87 -1.13
CA MET A 455 8.79 -14.47 -1.27
C MET A 455 7.74 -13.40 -1.02
N LEU A 456 6.95 -13.09 -2.05
CA LEU A 456 5.91 -12.07 -1.98
C LEU A 456 4.56 -12.73 -1.60
N PRO A 457 3.90 -12.29 -0.52
CA PRO A 457 2.58 -12.80 -0.14
C PRO A 457 1.50 -12.20 -1.06
N LEU A 458 1.40 -12.72 -2.29
CA LEU A 458 0.56 -12.13 -3.35
C LEU A 458 -0.91 -11.97 -2.94
N GLN A 459 -1.46 -12.94 -2.20
CA GLN A 459 -2.85 -12.88 -1.72
C GLN A 459 -3.09 -11.71 -0.79
N GLU A 460 -2.14 -11.40 0.09
CA GLU A 460 -2.21 -10.28 1.03
C GLU A 460 -2.04 -8.95 0.27
N LEU A 461 -1.01 -8.87 -0.57
CA LEU A 461 -0.67 -7.65 -1.30
C LEU A 461 -1.75 -7.25 -2.31
N TRP A 462 -2.52 -8.21 -2.81
CA TRP A 462 -3.59 -7.98 -3.79
C TRP A 462 -5.02 -8.05 -3.20
N ALA A 463 -5.17 -8.13 -1.86
CA ALA A 463 -6.46 -8.34 -1.20
C ALA A 463 -7.47 -7.19 -1.39
N ASN A 464 -7.01 -5.98 -1.72
CA ASN A 464 -7.85 -4.78 -1.78
C ASN A 464 -7.52 -3.90 -3.00
N PRO A 465 -7.87 -4.31 -4.23
CA PRO A 465 -7.66 -3.46 -5.40
C PRO A 465 -8.48 -2.16 -5.27
N PRO A 466 -7.92 -1.02 -5.73
CA PRO A 466 -8.63 0.24 -5.73
C PRO A 466 -9.93 0.11 -6.53
N LYS A 467 -11.02 0.64 -5.98
CA LYS A 467 -12.29 0.71 -6.71
C LYS A 467 -12.13 1.79 -7.77
N ARG A 468 -12.44 1.48 -9.03
CA ARG A 468 -12.49 2.46 -10.13
C ARG A 468 -13.28 3.68 -9.64
N ASN A 469 -12.60 4.82 -9.46
CA ASN A 469 -13.24 6.05 -9.03
C ASN A 469 -14.28 6.44 -10.06
N GLN A 470 -15.54 6.06 -9.84
CA GLN A 470 -16.69 6.73 -10.41
C GLN A 470 -16.90 8.05 -9.63
N LYS A 471 -15.87 8.91 -9.61
CA LYS A 471 -16.11 10.32 -9.31
C LYS A 471 -16.84 10.84 -10.53
N GLY A 472 -18.13 11.16 -10.33
CA GLY A 472 -18.96 11.73 -11.36
C GLY A 472 -18.25 12.89 -12.04
N GLU A 473 -18.20 12.84 -13.37
CA GLU A 473 -17.86 13.94 -14.24
C GLU A 473 -18.88 15.08 -14.03
N ASN A 474 -18.74 15.82 -12.94
CA ASN A 474 -19.19 17.20 -12.84
C ASN A 474 -17.93 18.07 -12.86
N ASN A 475 -17.25 18.08 -14.00
CA ASN A 475 -16.27 19.10 -14.32
C ASN A 475 -16.38 19.40 -15.81
N ASN A 476 -16.91 20.58 -16.11
CA ASN A 476 -16.83 21.20 -17.42
C ASN A 476 -15.35 21.47 -17.74
N SER A 477 -14.74 20.59 -18.53
CA SER A 477 -13.51 20.88 -19.25
C SER A 477 -13.62 20.35 -20.68
N PRO A 478 -13.41 21.19 -21.71
CA PRO A 478 -13.61 20.79 -23.10
C PRO A 478 -12.30 20.21 -23.64
N ARG A 479 -12.19 18.89 -23.70
CA ARG A 479 -11.41 18.08 -24.67
C ARG A 479 -11.05 16.72 -24.08
N SER A 480 -11.99 15.79 -24.15
CA SER A 480 -11.68 14.40 -24.41
C SER A 480 -12.63 13.98 -25.53
N LYS A 481 -12.09 13.55 -26.68
CA LYS A 481 -12.91 13.00 -27.77
C LYS A 481 -13.64 11.79 -27.21
N LYS A 482 -14.92 11.95 -26.88
CA LYS A 482 -15.81 10.86 -26.52
C LYS A 482 -15.87 9.94 -27.73
N ALA A 483 -15.65 8.63 -27.52
CA ALA A 483 -15.88 7.64 -28.56
C ALA A 483 -17.33 7.77 -29.04
N ASP A 484 -17.56 7.76 -30.35
CA ASP A 484 -18.90 7.75 -30.92
C ASP A 484 -19.61 6.47 -30.46
N VAL A 485 -20.47 6.62 -29.46
CA VAL A 485 -21.33 5.55 -28.97
C VAL A 485 -22.66 5.61 -29.72
N PRO A 486 -23.16 4.48 -30.23
CA PRO A 486 -24.45 4.44 -30.90
C PRO A 486 -25.56 4.93 -29.96
N LEU A 487 -26.51 5.70 -30.50
CA LEU A 487 -27.60 6.38 -29.77
C LEU A 487 -28.45 5.46 -28.88
N ASN A 488 -28.44 4.15 -29.13
CA ASN A 488 -29.21 3.15 -28.39
C ASN A 488 -28.31 2.30 -27.48
N TYR A 489 -27.71 2.93 -26.48
CA TYR A 489 -26.99 2.18 -25.44
C TYR A 489 -28.00 1.49 -24.51
N PRO A 490 -27.92 0.17 -24.27
CA PRO A 490 -28.81 -0.51 -23.34
C PRO A 490 -28.50 -0.02 -21.91
N ILE A 491 -29.46 0.70 -21.30
CA ILE A 491 -29.35 1.13 -19.91
C ILE A 491 -29.58 -0.09 -19.02
N LEU A 492 -28.52 -0.55 -18.38
CA LEU A 492 -28.60 -1.63 -17.39
C LEU A 492 -29.00 -1.06 -16.02
N PHE A 493 -30.01 -1.67 -15.42
CA PHE A 493 -30.48 -1.35 -14.08
C PHE A 493 -29.66 -2.09 -13.01
N PRO A 494 -29.55 -1.55 -11.79
CA PRO A 494 -28.91 -2.26 -10.69
C PRO A 494 -29.65 -3.56 -10.35
N THR A 495 -28.91 -4.59 -10.01
CA THR A 495 -29.48 -5.89 -9.62
C THR A 495 -30.28 -5.77 -8.31
N SER A 496 -31.52 -6.27 -8.31
CA SER A 496 -32.39 -6.22 -7.14
C SER A 496 -31.79 -7.05 -5.99
N LYS A 497 -31.68 -6.45 -4.79
CA LYS A 497 -31.24 -7.16 -3.57
C LYS A 497 -32.20 -8.28 -3.16
N ASN A 498 -33.50 -8.09 -3.42
CA ASN A 498 -34.55 -9.03 -3.08
C ASN A 498 -35.03 -9.76 -4.34
N ARG A 499 -34.94 -11.10 -4.32
CA ARG A 499 -35.26 -12.00 -5.44
C ARG A 499 -36.24 -13.09 -4.99
N ILE A 500 -37.20 -13.42 -5.86
CA ILE A 500 -38.12 -14.55 -5.69
C ILE A 500 -37.47 -15.84 -6.19
N ALA A 501 -36.85 -15.79 -7.37
CA ALA A 501 -36.18 -16.94 -7.99
C ALA A 501 -35.09 -16.49 -8.97
N THR A 502 -34.15 -17.40 -9.26
CA THR A 502 -33.10 -17.26 -10.26
C THR A 502 -33.17 -18.41 -11.24
N PHE A 503 -32.84 -18.14 -12.51
CA PHE A 503 -32.91 -19.15 -13.57
C PHE A 503 -31.65 -19.10 -14.42
N LEU A 504 -31.17 -20.28 -14.81
CA LEU A 504 -30.16 -20.46 -15.84
C LEU A 504 -30.82 -21.11 -17.06
N TYR A 505 -30.95 -20.35 -18.14
CA TYR A 505 -31.56 -20.80 -19.39
C TYR A 505 -30.59 -20.51 -20.54
N GLU A 506 -30.16 -21.56 -21.26
CA GLU A 506 -29.25 -21.47 -22.41
C GLU A 506 -27.96 -20.64 -22.15
N GLY A 507 -27.41 -20.71 -20.93
CA GLY A 507 -26.21 -19.98 -20.55
C GLY A 507 -26.45 -18.54 -20.09
N GLU A 508 -27.68 -18.05 -20.17
CA GLU A 508 -28.08 -16.74 -19.70
C GLU A 508 -28.74 -16.80 -18.32
N PHE A 509 -28.50 -15.77 -17.51
CA PHE A 509 -29.02 -15.66 -16.15
C PHE A 509 -30.24 -14.75 -16.09
N PHE A 510 -31.29 -15.25 -15.47
CA PHE A 510 -32.53 -14.51 -15.26
C PHE A 510 -32.86 -14.44 -13.77
N ILE A 511 -33.45 -13.32 -13.34
CA ILE A 511 -33.87 -13.08 -11.97
C ILE A 511 -35.34 -12.68 -11.98
N LEU A 512 -36.18 -13.43 -11.26
CA LEU A 512 -37.52 -12.99 -10.89
C LEU A 512 -37.40 -12.15 -9.62
N SER A 513 -37.55 -10.84 -9.73
CA SER A 513 -37.35 -9.91 -8.60
C SER A 513 -38.57 -9.88 -7.67
N SER A 514 -38.37 -9.46 -6.42
CA SER A 514 -39.50 -9.21 -5.50
C SER A 514 -40.41 -8.05 -5.96
N LYS A 515 -39.94 -7.21 -6.89
CA LYS A 515 -40.73 -6.18 -7.57
C LYS A 515 -41.58 -6.75 -8.72
N LYS A 516 -41.68 -8.08 -8.83
CA LYS A 516 -42.44 -8.77 -9.89
C LYS A 516 -41.94 -8.44 -11.31
N GLN A 517 -40.62 -8.30 -11.47
CA GLN A 517 -39.97 -8.10 -12.76
C GLN A 517 -39.19 -9.36 -13.14
N LEU A 518 -39.15 -9.67 -14.43
CA LEU A 518 -38.18 -10.62 -14.98
C LEU A 518 -36.99 -9.83 -15.52
N LEU A 519 -35.83 -10.05 -14.93
CA LEU A 519 -34.59 -9.36 -15.25
C LEU A 519 -33.63 -10.32 -15.92
N LYS A 520 -32.94 -9.89 -16.97
CA LYS A 520 -31.79 -10.59 -17.56
C LYS A 520 -30.52 -9.98 -17.00
N THR A 521 -29.57 -10.79 -16.52
CA THR A 521 -28.30 -10.29 -15.98
C THR A 521 -27.09 -10.91 -16.68
N TYR A 522 -26.00 -10.15 -16.69
CA TYR A 522 -24.73 -10.53 -17.29
C TYR A 522 -23.71 -10.80 -16.18
N LEU A 523 -23.01 -11.92 -16.30
CA LEU A 523 -21.95 -12.30 -15.37
C LEU A 523 -20.59 -11.76 -15.85
N SER A 524 -19.70 -11.49 -14.89
CA SER A 524 -18.29 -11.25 -15.19
C SER A 524 -17.57 -12.53 -15.63
N ASP A 525 -16.51 -12.38 -16.44
CA ASP A 525 -15.73 -13.43 -17.11
C ASP A 525 -15.11 -14.52 -16.19
N ASN A 526 -15.14 -14.33 -14.86
CA ASN A 526 -14.59 -15.25 -13.84
C ASN A 526 -15.61 -16.21 -13.19
N TYR A 527 -16.73 -16.52 -13.86
CA TYR A 527 -17.85 -17.31 -13.28
C TYR A 527 -17.48 -18.74 -12.81
N TYR A 528 -16.39 -19.34 -13.28
CA TYR A 528 -16.01 -20.71 -12.94
C TYR A 528 -15.29 -20.88 -11.58
N ASN A 529 -14.99 -19.80 -10.86
CA ASN A 529 -14.27 -19.88 -9.58
C ASN A 529 -15.20 -19.73 -8.37
N LYS A 530 -15.47 -20.85 -7.69
CA LYS A 530 -16.40 -20.95 -6.55
C LYS A 530 -16.04 -20.04 -5.37
N ASN A 531 -14.75 -19.78 -5.14
CA ASN A 531 -14.28 -18.92 -4.04
C ASN A 531 -14.50 -17.42 -4.31
N TYR A 532 -14.85 -17.05 -5.54
CA TYR A 532 -15.07 -15.67 -5.96
C TYR A 532 -16.54 -15.22 -5.79
N TYR A 533 -17.47 -16.18 -5.64
CA TYR A 533 -18.92 -15.96 -5.68
C TYR A 533 -19.44 -15.25 -4.41
N ASP A 534 -18.91 -15.61 -3.24
CA ASP A 534 -19.39 -15.10 -1.96
C ASP A 534 -18.82 -13.71 -1.61
N GLN A 535 -17.72 -13.29 -2.25
CA GLN A 535 -17.02 -12.06 -1.92
C GLN A 535 -17.29 -10.88 -2.89
N TYR A 536 -17.71 -11.13 -4.13
CA TYR A 536 -17.82 -10.09 -5.16
C TYR A 536 -19.18 -10.08 -5.88
N LYS A 537 -19.73 -8.88 -6.14
CA LYS A 537 -20.94 -8.70 -6.96
C LYS A 537 -20.62 -8.99 -8.43
N ILE A 538 -20.77 -10.25 -8.83
CA ILE A 538 -20.53 -10.73 -10.20
C ILE A 538 -21.58 -10.30 -11.25
N HIS A 539 -22.72 -9.76 -10.81
CA HIS A 539 -23.78 -9.30 -11.71
C HIS A 539 -23.51 -7.88 -12.20
N ARG A 540 -23.28 -7.69 -13.51
CA ARG A 540 -22.90 -6.41 -14.14
C ARG A 540 -24.10 -5.48 -14.44
N GLY A 541 -25.23 -5.67 -13.76
CA GLY A 541 -26.50 -4.98 -14.02
C GLY A 541 -27.53 -5.88 -14.67
N CYS A 542 -28.74 -5.36 -14.87
CA CYS A 542 -29.91 -6.08 -15.34
C CYS A 542 -30.62 -5.32 -16.46
N GLU A 543 -31.02 -6.04 -17.50
CA GLU A 543 -32.07 -5.58 -18.41
C GLU A 543 -33.42 -5.99 -17.83
N VAL A 544 -34.38 -5.07 -17.87
CA VAL A 544 -35.76 -5.37 -17.50
C VAL A 544 -36.46 -5.92 -18.73
N LEU A 545 -36.83 -7.20 -18.70
CA LEU A 545 -37.54 -7.86 -19.82
C LEU A 545 -39.05 -7.74 -19.68
N PHE A 546 -39.56 -7.89 -18.45
CA PHE A 546 -40.98 -7.81 -18.13
C PHE A 546 -41.18 -7.15 -16.77
N GLU A 547 -42.25 -6.38 -16.65
CA GLU A 547 -42.69 -5.73 -15.41
C GLU A 547 -44.10 -6.19 -15.03
N ASP A 548 -44.51 -5.90 -13.79
CA ASP A 548 -45.85 -6.18 -13.27
C ASP A 548 -46.34 -7.63 -13.42
N ILE A 549 -45.41 -8.60 -13.29
CA ILE A 549 -45.72 -10.03 -13.41
C ILE A 549 -46.64 -10.47 -12.27
N SER A 550 -47.79 -11.07 -12.59
CA SER A 550 -48.75 -11.54 -11.59
C SER A 550 -48.31 -12.86 -10.95
N VAL A 551 -47.39 -12.77 -9.98
CA VAL A 551 -46.86 -13.92 -9.22
C VAL A 551 -46.93 -13.71 -7.71
N ARG A 552 -47.12 -14.81 -6.98
CA ARG A 552 -47.03 -14.84 -5.51
C ARG A 552 -45.64 -15.34 -5.10
N PRO A 553 -44.95 -14.72 -4.13
CA PRO A 553 -43.54 -15.02 -3.85
C PRO A 553 -43.28 -16.42 -3.23
N LYS A 554 -44.32 -17.14 -2.79
CA LYS A 554 -44.18 -18.47 -2.16
C LYS A 554 -44.37 -19.59 -3.17
N GLY A 555 -43.49 -20.58 -3.13
CA GLY A 555 -43.51 -21.77 -3.99
C GLY A 555 -42.21 -21.92 -4.77
N GLN A 556 -42.17 -22.86 -5.71
CA GLN A 556 -41.02 -23.10 -6.58
C GLN A 556 -41.30 -22.60 -8.00
N PHE A 557 -40.28 -22.04 -8.65
CA PHE A 557 -40.39 -21.46 -9.98
C PHE A 557 -39.43 -22.12 -10.95
N ALA A 558 -39.86 -22.27 -12.21
CA ALA A 558 -38.99 -22.61 -13.32
C ALA A 558 -39.35 -21.76 -14.54
N LEU A 559 -38.34 -21.38 -15.31
CA LEU A 559 -38.47 -20.54 -16.51
C LEU A 559 -38.09 -21.35 -17.75
N ALA A 560 -38.86 -21.20 -18.82
CA ALA A 560 -38.60 -21.78 -20.13
C ALA A 560 -38.98 -20.80 -21.25
N LYS A 561 -38.60 -21.13 -22.48
CA LYS A 561 -39.18 -20.53 -23.69
C LYS A 561 -39.99 -21.58 -24.44
N ASN A 562 -41.18 -21.21 -24.91
CA ASN A 562 -41.97 -22.08 -25.79
C ASN A 562 -41.42 -22.08 -27.24
N LYS A 563 -42.06 -22.81 -28.15
CA LYS A 563 -41.64 -22.87 -29.56
C LYS A 563 -41.67 -21.52 -30.28
N GLN A 564 -42.45 -20.56 -29.78
CA GLN A 564 -42.55 -19.19 -30.29
C GLN A 564 -41.56 -18.23 -29.61
N HIS A 565 -40.58 -18.76 -28.85
CA HIS A 565 -39.62 -17.99 -28.06
C HIS A 565 -40.22 -17.10 -26.96
N GLN A 566 -41.46 -17.36 -26.55
CA GLN A 566 -42.14 -16.65 -25.47
C GLN A 566 -41.75 -17.25 -24.12
N PHE A 567 -41.55 -16.39 -23.12
CA PHE A 567 -41.16 -16.82 -21.79
C PHE A 567 -42.35 -17.41 -21.04
N ILE A 568 -42.22 -18.66 -20.60
CA ILE A 568 -43.19 -19.36 -19.78
C ILE A 568 -42.62 -19.52 -18.38
N LEU A 569 -43.35 -19.00 -17.40
CA LEU A 569 -43.05 -19.14 -15.98
C LEU A 569 -43.97 -20.21 -15.37
N CYS A 570 -43.37 -21.30 -14.92
CA CYS A 570 -44.07 -22.36 -14.20
C CYS A 570 -43.91 -22.15 -12.69
N HIS A 571 -45.01 -22.28 -11.95
CA HIS A 571 -45.06 -22.07 -10.51
C HIS A 571 -45.71 -23.27 -9.83
N TYR A 572 -44.97 -23.91 -8.93
CA TYR A 572 -45.45 -25.04 -8.15
C TYR A 572 -45.68 -24.64 -6.69
N GLN A 573 -46.93 -24.74 -6.23
CA GLN A 573 -47.36 -24.44 -4.88
C GLN A 573 -47.77 -25.73 -4.16
N ARG A 574 -46.79 -26.38 -3.54
CA ARG A 574 -46.97 -27.64 -2.83
C ARG A 574 -48.05 -27.60 -1.75
N ASP A 575 -48.05 -26.54 -0.91
CA ASP A 575 -49.01 -26.40 0.19
C ASP A 575 -50.46 -26.35 -0.30
N LYS A 576 -50.66 -25.80 -1.51
CA LYS A 576 -51.97 -25.69 -2.15
C LYS A 576 -52.27 -26.83 -3.11
N LYS A 577 -51.32 -27.76 -3.31
CA LYS A 577 -51.36 -28.79 -4.35
C LYS A 577 -51.76 -28.20 -5.69
N LEU A 578 -51.10 -27.11 -6.10
CA LEU A 578 -51.41 -26.39 -7.34
C LEU A 578 -50.15 -26.24 -8.17
N ILE A 579 -50.30 -26.36 -9.48
CA ILE A 579 -49.29 -25.93 -10.45
C ILE A 579 -49.92 -24.97 -11.46
N SER A 580 -49.19 -23.93 -11.83
CA SER A 580 -49.67 -22.94 -12.80
C SER A 580 -48.59 -22.53 -13.79
N LYS A 581 -49.00 -22.18 -15.00
CA LYS A 581 -48.16 -21.63 -16.08
C LYS A 581 -48.65 -20.23 -16.40
N LEU A 582 -47.72 -19.30 -16.49
CA LEU A 582 -47.95 -17.93 -16.95
C LEU A 582 -47.05 -17.67 -18.17
N ASN A 583 -47.66 -17.34 -19.30
CA ASN A 583 -46.94 -16.82 -20.46
C ASN A 583 -46.70 -15.32 -20.24
N LEU A 584 -45.43 -14.92 -20.09
CA LEU A 584 -45.09 -13.52 -19.80
C LEU A 584 -45.32 -12.59 -20.99
N ASN A 585 -45.30 -13.14 -22.22
CA ASN A 585 -45.54 -12.37 -23.43
C ASN A 585 -47.03 -12.16 -23.69
N THR A 586 -47.87 -13.21 -23.59
CA THR A 586 -49.32 -13.11 -23.88
C THR A 586 -50.16 -12.80 -22.65
N LYS A 587 -49.59 -12.94 -21.43
CA LYS A 587 -50.29 -12.89 -20.13
C LYS A 587 -51.31 -14.02 -19.92
N GLU A 588 -51.31 -15.04 -20.78
CA GLU A 588 -52.17 -16.21 -20.61
C GLU A 588 -51.76 -17.01 -19.38
N TYR A 589 -52.75 -17.37 -18.58
CA TYR A 589 -52.58 -18.11 -17.33
C TYR A 589 -53.39 -19.42 -17.39
N SER A 590 -52.77 -20.50 -16.95
CA SER A 590 -53.43 -21.79 -16.73
C SER A 590 -53.01 -22.36 -15.38
N GLU A 591 -53.89 -23.13 -14.74
CA GLU A 591 -53.62 -23.81 -13.49
C GLU A 591 -54.19 -25.24 -13.50
N LEU A 592 -53.53 -26.13 -12.76
CA LEU A 592 -53.96 -27.51 -12.56
C LEU A 592 -53.93 -27.84 -11.07
N ASN A 593 -55.08 -28.32 -10.57
CA ASN A 593 -55.19 -28.82 -9.21
C ASN A 593 -54.59 -30.23 -9.14
N LEU A 594 -53.64 -30.42 -8.24
CA LEU A 594 -52.91 -31.67 -8.02
C LEU A 594 -53.53 -32.52 -6.90
N SER A 595 -54.70 -32.13 -6.40
CA SER A 595 -55.47 -32.87 -5.38
C SER A 595 -55.96 -34.20 -5.96
N GLY A 596 -55.16 -35.25 -5.76
CA GLY A 596 -55.39 -36.59 -6.32
C GLY A 596 -54.09 -37.26 -6.76
N HIS A 597 -53.05 -36.48 -7.07
CA HIS A 597 -51.72 -36.98 -7.40
C HIS A 597 -50.89 -37.20 -6.12
N LYS A 598 -50.27 -38.38 -5.99
CA LYS A 598 -49.38 -38.72 -4.86
C LYS A 598 -47.96 -38.22 -5.11
N ILE A 599 -47.79 -36.89 -5.18
CA ILE A 599 -46.48 -36.27 -5.44
C ILE A 599 -45.66 -36.25 -4.13
N PRO A 600 -44.48 -36.92 -4.09
CA PRO A 600 -43.65 -36.95 -2.90
C PRO A 600 -43.16 -35.56 -2.47
N HIS A 601 -43.03 -35.39 -1.16
CA HIS A 601 -42.63 -34.14 -0.52
C HIS A 601 -41.25 -33.61 -0.98
N GLN A 602 -40.38 -34.46 -1.52
CA GLN A 602 -39.03 -34.07 -1.91
C GLN A 602 -38.90 -33.62 -3.37
N HIS A 603 -39.95 -33.74 -4.18
CA HIS A 603 -39.91 -33.31 -5.58
C HIS A 603 -39.69 -31.80 -5.70
N LYS A 604 -38.83 -31.42 -6.66
CA LYS A 604 -38.52 -30.04 -7.02
C LYS A 604 -38.91 -29.76 -8.46
N LEU A 605 -39.46 -28.56 -8.69
CA LEU A 605 -39.75 -28.05 -10.02
C LEU A 605 -38.45 -27.68 -10.73
N ILE A 606 -38.23 -28.26 -11.90
CA ILE A 606 -37.07 -28.00 -12.76
C ILE A 606 -37.48 -27.86 -14.22
N TYR A 607 -36.66 -27.17 -15.00
CA TYR A 607 -36.76 -27.12 -16.46
C TYR A 607 -35.60 -27.88 -17.11
N PHE A 608 -35.94 -28.89 -17.91
CA PHE A 608 -34.99 -29.75 -18.61
C PHE A 608 -35.62 -30.25 -19.92
N ASP A 609 -34.80 -30.50 -20.94
CA ASP A 609 -35.22 -31.06 -22.23
C ASP A 609 -36.57 -30.53 -22.78
N LYS A 610 -36.68 -29.19 -22.84
CA LYS A 610 -37.85 -28.49 -23.36
C LYS A 610 -39.17 -28.83 -22.64
N ASN A 611 -39.12 -29.25 -21.38
CA ASN A 611 -40.29 -29.52 -20.55
C ASN A 611 -40.04 -29.11 -19.10
N PHE A 612 -41.11 -28.92 -18.34
CA PHE A 612 -41.03 -28.77 -16.89
C PHE A 612 -41.20 -30.14 -16.23
N TYR A 613 -40.52 -30.37 -15.11
CA TYR A 613 -40.63 -31.61 -14.35
C TYR A 613 -40.73 -31.31 -12.86
N LEU A 614 -41.55 -32.10 -12.16
CA LEU A 614 -41.39 -32.32 -10.72
C LEU A 614 -40.50 -33.55 -10.55
N HIS A 615 -39.28 -33.33 -10.07
CA HIS A 615 -38.24 -34.36 -10.02
C HIS A 615 -37.61 -34.48 -8.63
N GLN A 616 -37.23 -35.70 -8.25
CA GLN A 616 -36.38 -35.95 -7.10
C GLN A 616 -35.31 -37.00 -7.42
N ILE A 617 -34.06 -36.73 -7.03
CA ILE A 617 -32.90 -37.55 -7.40
C ILE A 617 -33.06 -39.01 -6.99
N GLU A 618 -33.68 -39.29 -5.84
CA GLU A 618 -33.80 -40.62 -5.24
C GLU A 618 -35.00 -41.44 -5.77
N ILE A 619 -35.91 -40.83 -6.53
CA ILE A 619 -37.17 -41.45 -6.97
C ILE A 619 -37.11 -41.71 -8.49
N PRO A 620 -37.43 -42.93 -8.97
CA PRO A 620 -37.22 -43.31 -10.37
C PRO A 620 -38.30 -42.82 -11.34
N TYR A 621 -39.37 -42.20 -10.83
CA TYR A 621 -40.45 -41.62 -11.63
C TYR A 621 -40.58 -40.12 -11.33
N ASN A 622 -40.97 -39.36 -12.34
CA ASN A 622 -41.15 -37.91 -12.32
C ASN A 622 -42.50 -37.55 -12.91
N TYR A 623 -42.95 -36.32 -12.65
CA TYR A 623 -44.11 -35.78 -13.33
C TYR A 623 -43.67 -34.75 -14.36
N ARG A 624 -43.88 -35.06 -15.65
CA ARG A 624 -43.68 -34.17 -16.78
C ARG A 624 -44.85 -33.21 -16.92
N ILE A 625 -44.53 -31.95 -17.18
CA ILE A 625 -45.47 -30.87 -17.40
C ILE A 625 -45.15 -30.25 -18.76
N ASN A 626 -46.16 -30.21 -19.63
CA ASN A 626 -46.03 -29.67 -20.97
C ASN A 626 -45.80 -28.14 -20.97
N LEU A 627 -45.01 -27.68 -21.93
CA LEU A 627 -44.82 -26.24 -22.17
C LEU A 627 -46.04 -25.61 -22.85
N ASP A 628 -46.46 -26.18 -23.98
CA ASP A 628 -47.48 -25.62 -24.87
C ASP A 628 -48.90 -26.09 -24.49
N GLY A 629 -49.91 -25.21 -24.61
CA GLY A 629 -51.31 -25.53 -24.34
C GLY A 629 -51.68 -25.62 -22.85
N ASP A 630 -52.82 -26.21 -22.55
CA ASP A 630 -53.30 -26.42 -21.16
C ASP A 630 -52.34 -27.29 -20.36
N ILE A 631 -52.28 -27.08 -19.04
CA ILE A 631 -51.38 -27.85 -18.18
C ILE A 631 -51.84 -29.31 -18.11
N SER A 632 -50.97 -30.23 -18.52
CA SER A 632 -51.09 -31.65 -18.25
C SER A 632 -49.96 -32.13 -17.35
N LEU A 633 -50.24 -33.15 -16.55
CA LEU A 633 -49.28 -33.81 -15.68
C LEU A 633 -49.18 -35.29 -16.08
N GLU A 634 -48.03 -35.73 -16.57
CA GLU A 634 -47.81 -37.11 -17.01
C GLU A 634 -46.70 -37.76 -16.18
N GLU A 635 -46.93 -38.97 -15.69
CA GLU A 635 -45.91 -39.74 -14.96
C GLU A 635 -44.94 -40.38 -15.95
N THR A 636 -43.65 -40.13 -15.76
CA THR A 636 -42.56 -40.58 -16.65
C THR A 636 -41.45 -41.24 -15.85
N PHE A 637 -40.91 -42.36 -16.33
CA PHE A 637 -39.79 -43.07 -15.70
C PHE A 637 -38.44 -42.60 -16.30
N ASP A 638 -37.49 -42.26 -15.44
CA ASP A 638 -36.17 -41.77 -15.87
C ASP A 638 -35.32 -42.90 -16.47
N LYS A 639 -34.83 -42.71 -17.70
CA LYS A 639 -33.69 -43.49 -18.21
C LYS A 639 -32.40 -42.95 -17.56
N VAL A 640 -31.48 -43.84 -17.20
CA VAL A 640 -30.23 -43.55 -16.45
C VAL A 640 -29.43 -42.35 -17.00
N ASN A 641 -29.43 -42.11 -18.31
CA ASN A 641 -28.73 -40.99 -18.95
C ASN A 641 -29.36 -39.60 -18.70
N GLU A 642 -30.68 -39.52 -18.48
CA GLU A 642 -31.35 -38.26 -18.16
C GLU A 642 -31.10 -37.85 -16.71
N ARG A 643 -31.06 -38.83 -15.80
CA ARG A 643 -30.75 -38.66 -14.38
C ARG A 643 -29.36 -38.04 -14.17
N ILE A 644 -28.35 -38.46 -14.93
CA ILE A 644 -26.98 -37.90 -14.88
C ILE A 644 -26.94 -36.44 -15.34
N LYS A 645 -27.65 -36.10 -16.43
CA LYS A 645 -27.73 -34.72 -16.94
C LYS A 645 -28.47 -33.78 -15.99
N ILE A 646 -29.53 -34.26 -15.35
CA ILE A 646 -30.29 -33.51 -14.35
C ILE A 646 -29.45 -33.26 -13.08
N ILE A 647 -28.70 -34.28 -12.61
CA ILE A 647 -27.78 -34.14 -11.46
C ILE A 647 -26.67 -33.10 -11.74
N GLN A 648 -26.09 -33.08 -12.94
CA GLN A 648 -25.08 -32.07 -13.32
C GLN A 648 -25.65 -30.64 -13.28
N LYS A 649 -26.92 -30.44 -13.69
CA LYS A 649 -27.58 -29.12 -13.67
C LYS A 649 -28.07 -28.72 -12.28
N LEU A 650 -28.48 -29.67 -11.44
CA LEU A 650 -28.80 -29.41 -10.03
C LEU A 650 -27.56 -29.01 -9.22
N LYS A 651 -26.36 -29.48 -9.58
CA LYS A 651 -25.08 -28.97 -9.06
C LYS A 651 -24.79 -27.51 -9.45
N LEU A 652 -25.28 -27.05 -10.60
CA LEU A 652 -25.22 -25.64 -11.01
C LEU A 652 -26.28 -24.77 -10.31
N ASN A 653 -27.49 -25.30 -10.09
CA ASN A 653 -28.57 -24.60 -9.36
C ASN A 653 -28.43 -24.63 -7.82
N SER A 654 -27.46 -25.38 -7.28
CA SER A 654 -27.17 -25.43 -5.83
C SER A 654 -26.08 -24.44 -5.39
N ILE A 655 -25.66 -23.54 -6.28
CA ILE A 655 -24.78 -22.38 -5.98
C ILE A 655 -25.64 -21.21 -5.44
N ASN A 656 -26.52 -21.50 -4.47
CA ASN A 656 -27.48 -20.53 -3.92
C ASN A 656 -26.89 -19.74 -2.76
#